data_AF-A0A3A2ZH66-F1
#
_entry.id   AF-A0A3A2ZH66-F1
#
_cell.length_a   1.000
_cell.length_b   1.000
_cell.length_c   1.000
_cell.angle_alpha   90.00
_cell.angle_beta   90.00
_cell.angle_gamma   90.00
#
_symmetry.space_group_name_H-M   'P 1'
#
loop_
_entity.id
_entity.type
_entity.pdbx_description
1 polymer ?
#
loop_
_entity_poly.entity_id
_entity_poly.type
_entity_poly.pdbx_seq_one_letter_code
_entity_poly.pdbx_strand_id
1 'polypeptide(L)'
;MLYPHRIACLRAFLVALLTLGPVSSTPTSQAGLRIHDDRGHLPTVWPPPQQISSSGPKVSLNGPVTIVTGNATDSATINTVKNVVSSAGGKVTVSSQATGHGTQIFIGTEAENAAAATVAKALTGSSADGLADDGYVLASGNYEKQPSVVLNGVDTRGTFYAAQTLRQLVDGHHVPGVKVRDWPLMAIRGSIEGFYGVPWSHQARLDQFVFYGKHKLNTYIYTPKDDPLLRSKWRTLYSGDEITQLKELVDVANTNHVDFTFALSPGLDLCYSSDDDFNATVTKFNQVRDFGVRNFYIALDDVPLEFHCDSDKQKWKHTNNYTWIADAQAYYLNRVQKEYIEPNDLNDLETVPTNYHGSEPDPYKEEFGTKLNKKIRIQWTGEGVFSDQITVDSVVQADKTYVTDNLYLWDNFPVNDANRDRLFLNPLTGRAADLYKHLLGFTSNPMEQPYASMPALANFGDYTWNGPAYDANKSMAAALQELAGNDKGVYEAVVAFADLNQNWPYRKPEVHSPQLSKDMEEFWNARNNSAATNGGHSNSRGHVKKDGTRGLQDRLALLTTFPDVLPRMAMKGFASDVEPWSTVAVQWAKACQHLISMLDALDDGDKSKADQEYETAQKWVKKTKAKTVDDRNDKGEDLPNSITPVTAEQAFTSFLGNATAIYKDQ
;
A
#
# COMPACT_ATOMS: atom_id res chain seq x y z
N MET A 1 45.64 37.45 -20.25
CA MET A 1 45.53 38.10 -18.93
C MET A 1 44.59 37.29 -18.06
N LEU A 2 45.18 36.63 -17.05
CA LEU A 2 44.68 36.38 -15.68
C LEU A 2 43.18 36.08 -15.45
N TYR A 3 42.91 34.82 -15.13
CA TYR A 3 41.93 34.31 -14.13
C TYR A 3 42.33 34.75 -12.69
N PRO A 4 41.65 34.38 -11.57
CA PRO A 4 40.27 33.89 -11.34
C PRO A 4 39.57 34.50 -10.09
N HIS A 5 38.28 34.20 -9.85
CA HIS A 5 37.80 33.86 -8.50
C HIS A 5 36.82 32.68 -8.57
N ARG A 6 37.36 31.50 -8.24
CA ARG A 6 36.61 30.29 -7.87
C ARG A 6 36.49 30.30 -6.34
N ILE A 7 35.27 30.21 -5.81
CA ILE A 7 35.05 29.81 -4.42
C ILE A 7 34.84 28.30 -4.45
N ALA A 8 35.88 27.57 -4.06
CA ALA A 8 35.84 26.13 -3.83
C ALA A 8 35.40 25.90 -2.38
N CYS A 9 34.18 25.42 -2.16
CA CYS A 9 33.81 24.77 -0.92
C CYS A 9 34.19 23.29 -1.03
N LEU A 10 35.40 22.95 -0.59
CA LEU A 10 35.76 21.58 -0.24
C LEU A 10 34.86 21.14 0.92
N ARG A 11 33.89 20.26 0.68
CA ARG A 11 33.40 19.36 1.73
C ARG A 11 34.15 18.04 1.57
N ALA A 12 35.11 17.82 2.46
CA ALA A 12 35.74 16.53 2.65
C ALA A 12 34.67 15.53 3.11
N PHE A 13 34.32 14.57 2.26
CA PHE A 13 33.54 13.42 2.68
C PHE A 13 34.50 12.39 3.28
N LEU A 14 34.50 12.29 4.60
CA LEU A 14 34.99 11.12 5.30
C LEU A 14 34.09 9.94 4.90
N VAL A 15 34.66 8.93 4.25
CA VAL A 15 34.03 7.61 4.13
C VAL A 15 34.02 6.98 5.52
N ALA A 16 32.96 7.26 6.29
CA ALA A 16 32.62 6.47 7.45
C ALA A 16 31.87 5.24 6.94
N LEU A 17 32.47 4.05 7.09
CA LEU A 17 31.73 2.79 7.09
C LEU A 17 30.67 2.87 8.20
N LEU A 18 29.49 3.37 7.86
CA LEU A 18 28.31 3.20 8.67
C LEU A 18 27.91 1.73 8.52
N THR A 19 28.36 0.93 9.48
CA THR A 19 27.63 -0.27 9.86
C THR A 19 26.17 0.15 10.02
N LEU A 20 25.30 -0.34 9.13
CA LEU A 20 23.86 -0.29 9.29
C LEU A 20 23.56 -0.73 10.72
N GLY A 21 23.31 0.22 11.61
CA GLY A 21 22.71 -0.08 12.90
C GLY A 21 21.36 -0.73 12.60
N PRO A 22 20.96 -1.79 13.31
CA PRO A 22 19.67 -2.38 13.07
C PRO A 22 18.63 -1.28 13.24
N VAL A 23 17.89 -0.96 12.16
CA VAL A 23 16.55 -0.42 12.30
C VAL A 23 15.91 -1.32 13.33
N SER A 24 15.57 -0.77 14.49
CA SER A 24 15.06 -1.56 15.61
C SER A 24 13.79 -2.25 15.14
N SER A 25 13.95 -3.50 14.71
CA SER A 25 12.91 -4.46 14.45
C SER A 25 12.40 -4.98 15.78
N THR A 26 12.11 -4.07 16.71
CA THR A 26 11.24 -4.39 17.85
C THR A 26 9.92 -4.83 17.24
N PRO A 27 9.51 -6.10 17.40
CA PRO A 27 8.18 -6.47 16.99
C PRO A 27 7.23 -5.64 17.83
N THR A 28 6.29 -5.03 17.14
CA THR A 28 5.08 -4.47 17.72
C THR A 28 4.44 -5.58 18.54
N SER A 29 4.65 -5.53 19.86
CA SER A 29 3.95 -6.40 20.80
C SER A 29 2.47 -6.05 20.72
N GLN A 30 1.70 -6.69 19.83
CA GLN A 30 0.23 -6.55 19.69
C GLN A 30 -0.53 -7.09 20.93
N ALA A 31 -0.06 -6.76 22.14
CA ALA A 31 -0.70 -7.11 23.40
C ALA A 31 -1.92 -6.21 23.69
N GLY A 32 -2.02 -5.07 23.01
CA GLY A 32 -3.18 -4.19 23.10
C GLY A 32 -4.25 -4.56 22.07
N LEU A 33 -5.17 -5.45 22.44
CA LEU A 33 -6.47 -5.69 21.79
C LEU A 33 -6.41 -6.28 20.36
N ARG A 34 -6.21 -7.60 20.33
CA ARG A 34 -6.53 -8.46 19.18
C ARG A 34 -8.04 -8.52 19.01
N ILE A 35 -8.54 -8.37 17.78
CA ILE A 35 -9.95 -8.64 17.48
C ILE A 35 -10.13 -10.16 17.55
N HIS A 36 -10.65 -10.64 18.67
CA HIS A 36 -10.85 -12.07 18.89
C HIS A 36 -12.08 -12.55 18.12
N ASP A 37 -11.92 -13.58 17.27
CA ASP A 37 -13.06 -14.34 16.75
C ASP A 37 -13.45 -15.44 17.75
N ASP A 38 -14.75 -15.59 17.95
CA ASP A 38 -15.38 -16.12 19.15
C ASP A 38 -15.45 -17.66 19.15
N ARG A 39 -14.33 -18.34 18.89
CA ARG A 39 -14.14 -19.80 19.06
C ARG A 39 -12.68 -20.16 19.38
N GLY A 40 -12.32 -20.34 20.66
CA GLY A 40 -11.05 -21.00 21.08
C GLY A 40 -9.76 -20.30 20.62
N HIS A 41 -9.69 -18.99 20.87
CA HIS A 41 -9.00 -17.91 20.15
C HIS A 41 -7.55 -18.15 19.66
N LEU A 42 -7.40 -18.25 18.34
CA LEU A 42 -6.14 -17.92 17.64
C LEU A 42 -6.06 -16.40 17.39
N PRO A 43 -4.86 -15.80 17.30
CA PRO A 43 -4.71 -14.43 16.81
C PRO A 43 -5.23 -14.30 15.38
N THR A 44 -5.87 -13.17 15.05
CA THR A 44 -6.17 -12.83 13.66
C THR A 44 -4.86 -12.65 12.88
N VAL A 45 -4.81 -13.19 11.68
CA VAL A 45 -3.65 -13.12 10.79
C VAL A 45 -4.06 -12.38 9.52
N TRP A 46 -3.18 -11.49 9.07
CA TRP A 46 -3.31 -10.67 7.86
C TRP A 46 -2.10 -10.89 6.94
N PRO A 47 -2.26 -11.23 5.66
CA PRO A 47 -3.51 -11.59 4.99
C PRO A 47 -4.27 -12.77 5.61
N PRO A 48 -5.62 -12.82 5.47
CA PRO A 48 -6.43 -13.93 5.96
C PRO A 48 -5.98 -15.27 5.36
N PRO A 49 -5.51 -16.24 6.17
CA PRO A 49 -5.03 -17.51 5.65
C PRO A 49 -6.15 -18.31 4.98
N GLN A 50 -5.81 -19.11 3.96
CA GLN A 50 -6.75 -20.03 3.31
C GLN A 50 -7.32 -21.04 4.32
N GLN A 51 -6.45 -21.60 5.16
CA GLN A 51 -6.83 -22.55 6.20
C GLN A 51 -6.02 -22.29 7.47
N ILE A 52 -6.73 -22.07 8.58
CA ILE A 52 -6.14 -21.94 9.91
C ILE A 52 -7.03 -22.64 10.94
N SER A 53 -6.43 -23.42 11.83
CA SER A 53 -7.16 -24.13 12.89
C SER A 53 -6.27 -24.31 14.12
N SER A 54 -6.89 -24.36 15.30
CA SER A 54 -6.17 -24.61 16.55
C SER A 54 -5.78 -26.09 16.65
N SER A 55 -4.61 -26.37 17.23
CA SER A 55 -4.12 -27.73 17.41
C SER A 55 -3.22 -27.91 18.61
N GLY A 56 -3.64 -28.74 19.57
CA GLY A 56 -2.79 -29.13 20.68
C GLY A 56 -2.36 -27.97 21.60
N PRO A 57 -1.34 -28.18 22.46
CA PRO A 57 -0.87 -27.18 23.40
C PRO A 57 -0.04 -26.07 22.73
N LYS A 58 0.05 -24.91 23.41
CA LYS A 58 0.96 -23.82 23.01
C LYS A 58 2.42 -24.26 23.11
N VAL A 59 3.27 -23.72 22.23
CA VAL A 59 4.73 -23.93 22.23
C VAL A 59 5.42 -22.71 22.83
N SER A 60 6.23 -22.89 23.88
CA SER A 60 7.04 -21.80 24.44
C SER A 60 8.22 -21.48 23.53
N LEU A 61 8.45 -20.20 23.28
CA LEU A 61 9.67 -19.66 22.68
C LEU A 61 10.62 -19.07 23.73
N ASN A 62 10.19 -18.96 24.99
CA ASN A 62 11.05 -18.57 26.09
C ASN A 62 11.96 -19.75 26.49
N GLY A 63 13.28 -19.52 26.50
CA GLY A 63 14.30 -20.55 26.71
C GLY A 63 15.16 -20.84 25.47
N PRO A 64 15.91 -21.96 25.46
CA PRO A 64 16.71 -22.37 24.29
C PRO A 64 15.82 -22.72 23.10
N VAL A 65 16.12 -22.14 21.93
CA VAL A 65 15.42 -22.42 20.68
C VAL A 65 16.43 -22.69 19.57
N THR A 66 16.28 -23.80 18.85
CA THR A 66 17.10 -24.08 17.65
C THR A 66 16.28 -23.82 16.40
N ILE A 67 16.77 -22.94 15.51
CA ILE A 67 16.28 -22.83 14.14
C ILE A 67 17.02 -23.87 13.32
N VAL A 68 16.30 -24.90 12.86
CA VAL A 68 16.81 -26.03 12.08
C VAL A 68 16.64 -25.70 10.59
N THR A 69 17.73 -25.40 9.91
CA THR A 69 17.71 -24.88 8.54
C THR A 69 17.89 -25.94 7.47
N GLY A 70 18.46 -27.11 7.79
CA GLY A 70 19.02 -27.97 6.75
C GLY A 70 20.03 -27.18 5.91
N ASN A 71 19.78 -27.09 4.60
CA ASN A 71 20.53 -26.29 3.64
C ASN A 71 19.87 -24.94 3.30
N ALA A 72 18.76 -24.56 3.93
CA ALA A 72 18.09 -23.29 3.67
C ALA A 72 19.00 -22.11 4.05
N THR A 73 19.20 -21.17 3.13
CA THR A 73 20.11 -20.02 3.29
C THR A 73 19.42 -18.66 3.27
N ASP A 74 18.10 -18.61 3.12
CA ASP A 74 17.37 -17.34 3.04
C ASP A 74 17.50 -16.52 4.33
N SER A 75 18.32 -15.47 4.25
CA SER A 75 18.69 -14.67 5.42
C SER A 75 17.49 -13.89 5.97
N ALA A 76 16.56 -13.47 5.10
CA ALA A 76 15.38 -12.73 5.49
C ALA A 76 14.43 -13.58 6.34
N THR A 77 14.17 -14.83 5.93
CA THR A 77 13.42 -15.81 6.73
C THR A 77 14.10 -16.08 8.06
N ILE A 78 15.40 -16.42 8.03
CA ILE A 78 16.16 -16.76 9.25
C ILE A 78 16.16 -15.58 10.24
N ASN A 79 16.38 -14.35 9.76
CA ASN A 79 16.40 -13.16 10.59
C ASN A 79 15.00 -12.83 11.14
N THR A 80 13.94 -13.02 10.35
CA THR A 80 12.55 -12.88 10.84
C THR A 80 12.28 -13.83 12.01
N VAL A 81 12.62 -15.12 11.86
CA VAL A 81 12.43 -16.12 12.93
C VAL A 81 13.31 -15.82 14.14
N LYS A 82 14.57 -15.40 13.95
CA LYS A 82 15.45 -14.95 15.05
C LYS A 82 14.83 -13.81 15.85
N ASN A 83 14.28 -12.81 15.16
CA ASN A 83 13.66 -11.65 15.79
C ASN A 83 12.41 -12.05 16.59
N VAL A 84 11.58 -12.94 16.03
CA VAL A 84 10.41 -13.50 16.71
C VAL A 84 10.82 -14.18 18.02
N VAL A 85 11.81 -15.08 17.97
CA VAL A 85 12.26 -15.81 19.16
C VAL A 85 12.89 -14.87 20.20
N SER A 86 13.77 -13.97 19.76
CA SER A 86 14.46 -13.04 20.67
C SER A 86 13.46 -12.14 21.41
N SER A 87 12.42 -11.70 20.72
CA SER A 87 11.38 -10.84 21.30
C SER A 87 10.43 -11.59 22.22
N ALA A 88 10.28 -12.90 22.02
CA ALA A 88 9.62 -13.80 22.96
C ALA A 88 10.52 -14.18 24.16
N GLY A 89 11.74 -13.63 24.28
CA GLY A 89 12.69 -13.89 25.37
C GLY A 89 13.54 -15.15 25.19
N GLY A 90 13.51 -15.77 24.01
CA GLY A 90 14.27 -16.98 23.69
C GLY A 90 15.74 -16.73 23.37
N LYS A 91 16.56 -17.79 23.50
CA LYS A 91 17.97 -17.82 23.11
C LYS A 91 18.13 -18.65 21.84
N VAL A 92 18.40 -17.98 20.73
CA VAL A 92 18.45 -18.62 19.40
C VAL A 92 19.80 -19.28 19.15
N THR A 93 19.75 -20.52 18.65
CA THR A 93 20.84 -21.18 17.93
C THR A 93 20.39 -21.50 16.51
N VAL A 94 21.22 -21.26 15.50
CA VAL A 94 20.94 -21.70 14.12
C VAL A 94 21.80 -22.91 13.82
N SER A 95 21.20 -23.98 13.31
CA SER A 95 21.88 -25.25 13.03
C SER A 95 21.27 -25.93 11.82
N SER A 96 22.07 -26.66 11.05
CA SER A 96 21.56 -27.50 9.96
C SER A 96 20.81 -28.74 10.46
N GLN A 97 20.99 -29.13 11.72
CA GLN A 97 20.38 -30.31 12.34
C GLN A 97 19.69 -29.98 13.67
N ALA A 98 18.66 -30.76 14.00
CA ALA A 98 17.99 -30.65 15.29
C ALA A 98 18.92 -31.08 16.45
N THR A 99 18.81 -30.38 17.57
CA THR A 99 19.66 -30.58 18.77
C THR A 99 19.04 -31.49 19.82
N GLY A 100 17.76 -31.85 19.68
CA GLY A 100 16.99 -32.62 20.68
C GLY A 100 16.76 -31.89 22.01
N HIS A 101 17.06 -30.59 22.11
CA HIS A 101 16.95 -29.80 23.33
C HIS A 101 16.23 -28.47 23.08
N GLY A 102 15.34 -28.09 23.99
CA GLY A 102 14.56 -26.85 23.86
C GLY A 102 13.52 -26.93 22.74
N THR A 103 13.04 -25.77 22.31
CA THR A 103 12.07 -25.67 21.21
C THR A 103 12.80 -25.71 19.86
N GLN A 104 12.28 -26.49 18.92
CA GLN A 104 12.85 -26.59 17.57
C GLN A 104 11.96 -25.85 16.56
N ILE A 105 12.55 -25.02 15.71
CA ILE A 105 11.85 -24.36 14.60
C ILE A 105 12.46 -24.84 13.29
N PHE A 106 11.76 -25.71 12.57
CA PHE A 106 12.19 -26.23 11.28
C PHE A 106 11.77 -25.27 10.17
N ILE A 107 12.70 -24.85 9.32
CA ILE A 107 12.42 -23.94 8.19
C ILE A 107 12.94 -24.50 6.87
N GLY A 108 12.28 -24.15 5.77
CA GLY A 108 12.76 -24.40 4.42
C GLY A 108 11.81 -25.25 3.58
N THR A 109 12.13 -25.32 2.29
CA THR A 109 11.47 -26.21 1.33
C THR A 109 11.82 -27.69 1.59
N GLU A 110 11.13 -28.62 0.93
CA GLU A 110 11.47 -30.05 1.01
C GLU A 110 12.89 -30.33 0.45
N ALA A 111 13.31 -29.60 -0.58
CA ALA A 111 14.65 -29.72 -1.18
C ALA A 111 15.76 -29.18 -0.27
N GLU A 112 15.52 -28.08 0.43
CA GLU A 112 16.51 -27.48 1.34
C GLU A 112 16.55 -28.20 2.70
N ASN A 113 15.39 -28.64 3.20
CA ASN A 113 15.25 -29.21 4.53
C ASN A 113 14.13 -30.27 4.59
N ALA A 114 14.47 -31.51 4.24
CA ALA A 114 13.55 -32.65 4.30
C ALA A 114 12.94 -32.88 5.71
N ALA A 115 13.63 -32.44 6.78
CA ALA A 115 13.09 -32.51 8.13
C ALA A 115 11.89 -31.55 8.31
N ALA A 116 11.92 -30.36 7.69
CA ALA A 116 10.77 -29.45 7.71
C ALA A 116 9.53 -30.09 7.06
N ALA A 117 9.68 -30.71 5.89
CA ALA A 117 8.58 -31.43 5.23
C ALA A 117 8.06 -32.60 6.08
N THR A 118 8.96 -33.36 6.74
CA THR A 118 8.60 -34.49 7.61
C THR A 118 7.82 -34.03 8.84
N VAL A 119 8.29 -32.97 9.52
CA VAL A 119 7.61 -32.39 10.68
C VAL A 119 6.26 -31.80 10.30
N ALA A 120 6.17 -31.12 9.15
CA ALA A 120 4.90 -30.62 8.61
C ALA A 120 3.90 -31.77 8.42
N LYS A 121 4.29 -32.83 7.70
CA LYS A 121 3.46 -34.04 7.51
C LYS A 121 3.01 -34.64 8.84
N ALA A 122 3.89 -34.71 9.83
CA ALA A 122 3.56 -35.26 11.15
C ALA A 122 2.57 -34.41 11.95
N LEU A 123 2.69 -33.07 11.90
CA LEU A 123 1.84 -32.16 12.66
C LEU A 123 0.49 -31.88 11.97
N THR A 124 0.45 -31.82 10.64
CA THR A 124 -0.74 -31.40 9.89
C THR A 124 -1.38 -32.51 9.05
N GLY A 125 -0.65 -33.59 8.76
CA GLY A 125 -1.03 -34.61 7.79
C GLY A 125 -0.51 -34.34 6.37
N SER A 126 0.11 -33.18 6.09
CA SER A 126 0.65 -32.83 4.76
C SER A 126 1.83 -31.84 4.83
N SER A 127 2.77 -31.90 3.88
CA SER A 127 3.77 -30.83 3.69
C SER A 127 3.20 -29.73 2.78
N ALA A 128 4.00 -28.71 2.46
CA ALA A 128 3.67 -27.71 1.44
C ALA A 128 3.64 -28.26 0.01
N ASP A 129 4.03 -29.52 -0.19
CA ASP A 129 3.92 -30.18 -1.50
C ASP A 129 2.49 -30.07 -2.06
N GLY A 130 2.42 -29.85 -3.38
CA GLY A 130 1.19 -29.63 -4.13
C GLY A 130 0.46 -28.30 -3.87
N LEU A 131 1.05 -27.34 -3.15
CA LEU A 131 0.55 -25.96 -3.11
C LEU A 131 1.00 -25.19 -4.36
N ALA A 132 0.26 -24.13 -4.68
CA ALA A 132 0.72 -23.12 -5.65
C ALA A 132 1.94 -22.36 -5.10
N ASP A 133 2.70 -21.72 -5.99
CA ASP A 133 3.82 -20.84 -5.66
C ASP A 133 3.47 -19.88 -4.52
N ASP A 134 4.46 -19.57 -3.70
CA ASP A 134 4.34 -18.80 -2.46
C ASP A 134 3.54 -19.50 -1.34
N GLY A 135 3.06 -20.72 -1.59
CA GLY A 135 2.33 -21.53 -0.64
C GLY A 135 3.21 -22.12 0.45
N TYR A 136 2.62 -22.32 1.63
CA TYR A 136 3.31 -22.89 2.77
C TYR A 136 2.40 -23.63 3.76
N VAL A 137 3.03 -24.43 4.60
CA VAL A 137 2.47 -25.03 5.81
C VAL A 137 3.22 -24.49 7.03
N LEU A 138 2.47 -23.97 7.98
CA LEU A 138 2.97 -23.61 9.30
C LEU A 138 2.23 -24.43 10.37
N ALA A 139 2.97 -25.04 11.29
CA ALA A 139 2.34 -25.69 12.43
C ALA A 139 3.18 -25.59 13.70
N SER A 140 2.51 -25.68 14.85
CA SER A 140 3.15 -25.75 16.16
C SER A 140 2.55 -26.89 16.98
N GLY A 141 3.37 -27.56 17.78
CA GLY A 141 2.96 -28.66 18.64
C GLY A 141 4.13 -29.42 19.20
N ASN A 142 3.98 -30.75 19.33
CA ASN A 142 5.05 -31.65 19.75
C ASN A 142 5.38 -32.63 18.62
N TYR A 143 6.65 -32.69 18.23
CA TYR A 143 7.19 -33.69 17.31
C TYR A 143 8.25 -34.50 18.04
N GLU A 144 8.14 -35.83 18.01
CA GLU A 144 9.05 -36.75 18.74
C GLU A 144 9.28 -36.37 20.23
N LYS A 145 8.20 -35.95 20.90
CA LYS A 145 8.18 -35.48 22.31
C LYS A 145 8.95 -34.16 22.57
N GLN A 146 9.30 -33.41 21.53
CA GLN A 146 9.93 -32.09 21.63
C GLN A 146 8.98 -30.98 21.14
N PRO A 147 8.90 -29.84 21.85
CA PRO A 147 8.16 -28.67 21.37
C PRO A 147 8.72 -28.22 20.03
N SER A 148 7.86 -28.12 19.02
CA SER A 148 8.28 -27.88 17.64
C SER A 148 7.37 -26.89 16.94
N VAL A 149 7.96 -26.03 16.12
CA VAL A 149 7.31 -25.20 15.11
C VAL A 149 7.91 -25.57 13.76
N VAL A 150 7.10 -25.58 12.71
CA VAL A 150 7.55 -25.82 11.34
C VAL A 150 7.06 -24.71 10.43
N LEU A 151 7.94 -24.24 9.55
CA LEU A 151 7.71 -23.29 8.47
C LEU A 151 8.19 -23.96 7.17
N ASN A 152 7.30 -24.70 6.52
CA ASN A 152 7.64 -25.42 5.30
C ASN A 152 6.98 -24.72 4.11
N GLY A 153 7.75 -24.10 3.23
CA GLY A 153 7.25 -23.52 1.98
C GLY A 153 7.35 -24.49 0.81
N VAL A 154 6.57 -24.25 -0.24
CA VAL A 154 6.75 -24.91 -1.54
C VAL A 154 8.03 -24.40 -2.23
N ASP A 155 8.32 -23.11 -2.05
CA ASP A 155 9.52 -22.40 -2.49
C ASP A 155 10.10 -21.54 -1.34
N THR A 156 11.20 -20.83 -1.64
CA THR A 156 11.88 -19.96 -0.66
C THR A 156 10.96 -18.82 -0.19
N ARG A 157 10.15 -18.23 -1.08
CA ARG A 157 9.25 -17.11 -0.76
C ARG A 157 8.06 -17.56 0.09
N GLY A 158 7.51 -18.74 -0.14
CA GLY A 158 6.51 -19.37 0.71
C GLY A 158 7.05 -19.65 2.12
N THR A 159 8.31 -20.07 2.24
CA THR A 159 8.96 -20.22 3.55
C THR A 159 9.10 -18.86 4.26
N PHE A 160 9.45 -17.80 3.52
CA PHE A 160 9.48 -16.43 4.04
C PHE A 160 8.09 -15.97 4.51
N TYR A 161 7.03 -16.21 3.73
CA TYR A 161 5.66 -15.88 4.13
C TYR A 161 5.16 -16.68 5.33
N ALA A 162 5.59 -17.93 5.50
CA ALA A 162 5.36 -18.68 6.74
C ALA A 162 5.97 -17.96 7.94
N ALA A 163 7.18 -17.39 7.82
CA ALA A 163 7.80 -16.62 8.89
C ALA A 163 7.03 -15.32 9.20
N GLN A 164 6.44 -14.66 8.19
CA GLN A 164 5.59 -13.49 8.41
C GLN A 164 4.28 -13.84 9.13
N THR A 165 3.71 -15.02 8.86
CA THR A 165 2.55 -15.53 9.61
C THR A 165 2.94 -15.91 11.04
N LEU A 166 4.10 -16.54 11.25
CA LEU A 166 4.62 -16.84 12.59
C LEU A 166 4.75 -15.58 13.44
N ARG A 167 5.26 -14.48 12.86
CA ARG A 167 5.38 -13.16 13.53
C ARG A 167 4.06 -12.69 14.15
N GLN A 168 2.94 -12.95 13.48
CA GLN A 168 1.60 -12.52 13.93
C GLN A 168 0.98 -13.49 14.93
N LEU A 169 1.31 -14.79 14.83
CA LEU A 169 0.78 -15.82 15.73
C LEU A 169 1.41 -15.77 17.12
N VAL A 170 2.64 -15.27 17.26
CA VAL A 170 3.32 -15.22 18.55
C VAL A 170 2.57 -14.33 19.55
N ASP A 171 2.32 -14.87 20.73
CA ASP A 171 1.58 -14.26 21.84
C ASP A 171 2.44 -14.25 23.10
N GLY A 172 3.03 -13.09 23.40
CA GLY A 172 4.03 -12.94 24.46
C GLY A 172 5.21 -13.90 24.26
N HIS A 173 5.27 -14.94 25.07
CA HIS A 173 6.34 -15.94 25.07
C HIS A 173 6.03 -17.21 24.27
N HIS A 174 4.87 -17.32 23.62
CA HIS A 174 4.39 -18.58 23.06
C HIS A 174 3.87 -18.44 21.64
N VAL A 175 3.93 -19.53 20.87
CA VAL A 175 3.11 -19.73 19.67
C VAL A 175 1.88 -20.55 20.08
N PRO A 176 0.65 -20.15 19.73
CA PRO A 176 -0.52 -20.98 19.97
C PRO A 176 -0.35 -22.31 19.23
N GLY A 177 -0.89 -23.40 19.77
CA GLY A 177 -1.01 -24.65 19.05
C GLY A 177 -1.87 -24.44 17.79
N VAL A 178 -1.28 -24.56 16.61
CA VAL A 178 -1.93 -24.13 15.35
C VAL A 178 -1.49 -24.98 14.17
N LYS A 179 -2.38 -25.12 13.18
CA LYS A 179 -2.10 -25.61 11.83
C LYS A 179 -2.58 -24.57 10.83
N VAL A 180 -1.69 -24.19 9.94
CA VAL A 180 -1.93 -23.28 8.82
C VAL A 180 -1.49 -23.98 7.55
N ARG A 181 -2.37 -23.97 6.54
CA ARG A 181 -2.03 -24.32 5.15
C ARG A 181 -2.52 -23.16 4.30
N ASP A 182 -1.61 -22.48 3.62
CA ASP A 182 -1.88 -21.16 3.08
C ASP A 182 -1.16 -20.94 1.75
N TRP A 183 -1.77 -20.15 0.87
CA TRP A 183 -1.28 -19.81 -0.47
C TRP A 183 -2.04 -18.57 -0.98
N PRO A 184 -1.46 -17.76 -1.88
CA PRO A 184 -2.17 -16.65 -2.48
C PRO A 184 -3.16 -17.13 -3.55
N LEU A 185 -4.27 -16.40 -3.73
CA LEU A 185 -5.17 -16.63 -4.86
C LEU A 185 -4.73 -15.92 -6.14
N MET A 186 -3.87 -14.90 -6.05
CA MET A 186 -3.34 -14.15 -7.18
C MET A 186 -1.81 -14.14 -7.18
N ALA A 187 -1.19 -14.29 -8.35
CA ALA A 187 0.26 -14.36 -8.51
C ALA A 187 0.94 -12.98 -8.45
N ILE A 188 0.25 -11.92 -8.88
CA ILE A 188 0.77 -10.54 -8.88
C ILE A 188 0.10 -9.74 -7.77
N ARG A 189 0.88 -9.22 -6.82
CA ARG A 189 0.35 -8.55 -5.63
C ARG A 189 1.29 -7.43 -5.23
N GLY A 190 0.94 -6.18 -5.51
CA GLY A 190 1.91 -5.13 -5.25
C GLY A 190 1.49 -3.74 -5.59
N SER A 191 2.48 -2.93 -5.96
CA SER A 191 2.27 -1.54 -6.36
C SER A 191 2.99 -1.20 -7.66
N ILE A 192 2.50 -0.15 -8.31
CA ILE A 192 3.15 0.53 -9.42
C ILE A 192 3.38 1.99 -9.01
N GLU A 193 4.61 2.50 -9.08
CA GLU A 193 4.89 3.92 -8.81
C GLU A 193 4.54 4.76 -10.03
N GLY A 194 3.24 4.84 -10.35
CA GLY A 194 2.73 5.39 -11.61
C GLY A 194 2.06 6.76 -11.50
N PHE A 195 2.02 7.37 -10.31
CA PHE A 195 1.46 8.69 -10.06
C PHE A 195 2.30 9.83 -10.64
N TYR A 196 1.66 10.95 -10.95
CA TYR A 196 2.35 12.20 -11.26
C TYR A 196 2.61 13.02 -9.99
N GLY A 197 3.75 13.72 -9.94
CA GLY A 197 4.10 14.59 -8.82
C GLY A 197 5.46 14.24 -8.22
N VAL A 198 5.65 14.54 -6.93
CA VAL A 198 6.96 14.34 -6.29
C VAL A 198 7.20 12.82 -6.14
N PRO A 199 8.28 12.25 -6.72
CA PRO A 199 8.56 10.84 -6.63
C PRO A 199 8.91 10.46 -5.19
N TRP A 200 8.71 9.21 -4.84
CA TRP A 200 9.08 8.74 -3.51
C TRP A 200 10.57 8.88 -3.28
N SER A 201 10.93 9.32 -2.07
CA SER A 201 12.33 9.31 -1.64
C SER A 201 12.91 7.89 -1.67
N HIS A 202 14.22 7.78 -1.87
CA HIS A 202 14.93 6.50 -1.84
C HIS A 202 14.63 5.70 -0.56
N GLN A 203 14.71 6.34 0.61
CA GLN A 203 14.41 5.69 1.88
C GLN A 203 12.95 5.20 1.96
N ALA A 204 11.99 5.99 1.45
CA ALA A 204 10.60 5.56 1.44
C ALA A 204 10.40 4.29 0.59
N ARG A 205 11.05 4.18 -0.58
CA ARG A 205 11.00 2.95 -1.41
C ARG A 205 11.58 1.74 -0.66
N LEU A 206 12.69 1.90 0.04
CA LEU A 206 13.27 0.85 0.88
C LEU A 206 12.30 0.40 1.99
N ASP A 207 11.66 1.36 2.66
CA ASP A 207 10.69 1.08 3.72
C ASP A 207 9.42 0.39 3.18
N GLN A 208 9.01 0.72 1.95
CA GLN A 208 7.91 0.03 1.26
C GLN A 208 8.24 -1.45 1.02
N PHE A 209 9.44 -1.80 0.58
CA PHE A 209 9.79 -3.21 0.35
C PHE A 209 9.71 -4.04 1.63
N VAL A 210 10.14 -3.47 2.76
CA VAL A 210 9.99 -4.11 4.08
C VAL A 210 8.51 -4.26 4.44
N PHE A 211 7.68 -3.26 4.15
CA PHE A 211 6.23 -3.34 4.35
C PHE A 211 5.60 -4.42 3.46
N TYR A 212 5.98 -4.48 2.18
CA TYR A 212 5.45 -5.41 1.19
C TYR A 212 5.72 -6.85 1.59
N GLY A 213 6.97 -7.16 1.97
CA GLY A 213 7.33 -8.49 2.45
C GLY A 213 6.51 -8.93 3.67
N LYS A 214 6.25 -8.03 4.63
CA LYS A 214 5.42 -8.32 5.83
C LYS A 214 3.95 -8.58 5.50
N HIS A 215 3.44 -7.94 4.45
CA HIS A 215 2.05 -8.02 3.99
C HIS A 215 1.86 -9.00 2.81
N LYS A 216 2.90 -9.80 2.49
CA LYS A 216 2.92 -10.79 1.40
C LYS A 216 2.61 -10.21 0.01
N LEU A 217 2.89 -8.92 -0.17
CA LEU A 217 3.00 -8.29 -1.48
C LEU A 217 4.35 -8.68 -2.09
N ASN A 218 4.35 -9.02 -3.38
CA ASN A 218 5.51 -9.52 -4.10
C ASN A 218 5.89 -8.71 -5.34
N THR A 219 5.20 -7.61 -5.66
CA THR A 219 5.50 -6.86 -6.89
C THR A 219 5.72 -5.38 -6.60
N TYR A 220 6.76 -4.81 -7.21
CA TYR A 220 6.93 -3.36 -7.29
C TYR A 220 7.36 -2.97 -8.71
N ILE A 221 6.48 -2.29 -9.43
CA ILE A 221 6.77 -1.75 -10.76
C ILE A 221 7.39 -0.36 -10.60
N TYR A 222 8.70 -0.28 -10.86
CA TYR A 222 9.48 0.95 -10.85
C TYR A 222 9.25 1.73 -12.15
N THR A 223 8.35 2.70 -12.11
CA THR A 223 8.05 3.62 -13.21
C THR A 223 7.91 5.11 -12.81
N PRO A 224 8.74 5.66 -11.88
CA PRO A 224 8.59 7.06 -11.49
C PRO A 224 8.61 7.98 -12.71
N LYS A 225 7.52 8.73 -12.93
CA LYS A 225 7.32 9.53 -14.16
C LYS A 225 8.38 10.63 -14.34
N ASP A 226 9.02 11.05 -13.24
CA ASP A 226 10.09 12.05 -13.19
C ASP A 226 11.48 11.50 -13.52
N ASP A 227 11.67 10.18 -13.63
CA ASP A 227 12.94 9.61 -14.08
C ASP A 227 13.02 9.67 -15.62
N PRO A 228 13.79 10.61 -16.21
CA PRO A 228 13.86 10.73 -17.66
C PRO A 228 14.49 9.50 -18.30
N LEU A 229 15.31 8.73 -17.57
CA LEU A 229 16.00 7.55 -18.09
C LEU A 229 15.08 6.32 -18.24
N LEU A 230 13.83 6.43 -17.80
CA LEU A 230 12.75 5.47 -18.09
C LEU A 230 11.90 5.88 -19.29
N ARG A 231 11.87 7.18 -19.62
CA ARG A 231 10.94 7.75 -20.62
C ARG A 231 11.66 8.59 -21.69
N SER A 232 11.84 9.88 -21.48
CA SER A 232 12.35 10.80 -22.53
C SER A 232 13.80 10.56 -22.95
N LYS A 233 14.59 9.87 -22.12
CA LYS A 233 15.99 9.50 -22.36
C LYS A 233 16.19 8.00 -22.18
N TRP A 234 15.19 7.17 -22.48
CA TRP A 234 15.19 5.74 -22.23
C TRP A 234 16.40 4.98 -22.80
N ARG A 235 17.00 5.45 -23.89
CA ARG A 235 18.24 4.89 -24.49
C ARG A 235 19.51 5.16 -23.66
N THR A 236 19.50 6.15 -22.77
CA THR A 236 20.67 6.56 -21.97
C THR A 236 20.79 5.71 -20.72
N LEU A 237 21.94 5.10 -20.45
CA LEU A 237 22.17 4.27 -19.26
C LEU A 237 22.27 5.10 -17.96
N TYR A 238 21.92 4.49 -16.83
CA TYR A 238 22.17 5.07 -15.51
C TYR A 238 23.67 5.12 -15.21
N SER A 239 24.09 6.08 -14.40
CA SER A 239 25.49 6.21 -13.98
C SER A 239 25.61 6.86 -12.59
N GLY A 240 26.82 6.84 -12.00
CA GLY A 240 27.11 7.53 -10.74
C GLY A 240 26.25 7.06 -9.57
N ASP A 241 25.61 8.01 -8.89
CA ASP A 241 24.80 7.72 -7.70
C ASP A 241 23.46 7.04 -8.06
N GLU A 242 22.90 7.32 -9.23
CA GLU A 242 21.60 6.77 -9.65
C GLU A 242 21.66 5.24 -9.79
N ILE A 243 22.72 4.71 -10.41
CA ILE A 243 22.89 3.25 -10.55
C ILE A 243 23.19 2.58 -9.21
N THR A 244 23.84 3.29 -8.28
CA THR A 244 24.11 2.79 -6.93
C THR A 244 22.81 2.69 -6.13
N GLN A 245 21.96 3.71 -6.18
CA GLN A 245 20.65 3.70 -5.55
C GLN A 245 19.75 2.62 -6.16
N LEU A 246 19.72 2.50 -7.50
CA LEU A 246 18.90 1.49 -8.16
C LEU A 246 19.32 0.06 -7.76
N LYS A 247 20.63 -0.19 -7.63
CA LYS A 247 21.13 -1.46 -7.12
C LYS A 247 20.68 -1.74 -5.69
N GLU A 248 20.77 -0.75 -4.80
CA GLU A 248 20.30 -0.90 -3.42
C GLU A 248 18.79 -1.18 -3.35
N LEU A 249 17.98 -0.51 -4.18
CA LEU A 249 16.55 -0.79 -4.27
C LEU A 249 16.29 -2.24 -4.67
N VAL A 250 16.99 -2.76 -5.69
CA VAL A 250 16.84 -4.15 -6.15
C VAL A 250 17.30 -5.14 -5.08
N ASP A 251 18.43 -4.89 -4.42
CA ASP A 251 18.93 -5.76 -3.35
C ASP A 251 17.93 -5.85 -2.18
N VAL A 252 17.33 -4.72 -1.77
CA VAL A 252 16.36 -4.68 -0.67
C VAL A 252 15.00 -5.24 -1.08
N ALA A 253 14.55 -5.02 -2.32
CA ALA A 253 13.34 -5.65 -2.86
C ALA A 253 13.47 -7.17 -2.85
N ASN A 254 14.56 -7.71 -3.43
CA ASN A 254 14.85 -9.15 -3.46
C ASN A 254 14.96 -9.74 -2.05
N THR A 255 15.61 -9.04 -1.12
CA THR A 255 15.70 -9.47 0.29
C THR A 255 14.33 -9.60 0.96
N ASN A 256 13.37 -8.77 0.58
CA ASN A 256 12.00 -8.83 1.12
C ASN A 256 11.05 -9.65 0.24
N HIS A 257 11.59 -10.43 -0.70
CA HIS A 257 10.82 -11.26 -1.63
C HIS A 257 9.81 -10.46 -2.46
N VAL A 258 10.21 -9.25 -2.84
CA VAL A 258 9.48 -8.36 -3.76
C VAL A 258 10.20 -8.37 -5.10
N ASP A 259 9.48 -8.78 -6.14
CA ASP A 259 9.89 -8.75 -7.52
C ASP A 259 9.97 -7.28 -7.98
N PHE A 260 11.19 -6.79 -8.14
CA PHE A 260 11.45 -5.47 -8.71
C PHE A 260 11.28 -5.51 -10.22
N THR A 261 10.17 -4.97 -10.72
CA THR A 261 9.87 -4.87 -12.15
C THR A 261 10.37 -3.53 -12.69
N PHE A 262 11.33 -3.59 -13.61
CA PHE A 262 11.88 -2.39 -14.23
C PHE A 262 11.09 -2.00 -15.48
N ALA A 263 10.42 -0.83 -15.46
CA ALA A 263 9.54 -0.38 -16.53
C ALA A 263 10.19 0.69 -17.41
N LEU A 264 10.22 0.45 -18.72
CA LEU A 264 10.56 1.46 -19.72
C LEU A 264 9.31 1.97 -20.43
N SER A 265 9.24 3.28 -20.67
CA SER A 265 8.18 3.95 -21.42
C SER A 265 8.77 4.57 -22.70
N PRO A 266 9.20 3.77 -23.69
CA PRO A 266 9.97 4.24 -24.83
C PRO A 266 9.10 4.94 -25.90
N GLY A 267 7.77 4.82 -25.83
CA GLY A 267 6.88 5.18 -26.94
C GLY A 267 6.76 6.67 -27.28
N LEU A 268 7.51 7.57 -26.64
CA LEU A 268 7.59 8.97 -27.07
C LEU A 268 8.37 9.15 -28.39
N ASP A 269 9.34 8.27 -28.66
CA ASP A 269 10.21 8.35 -29.84
C ASP A 269 10.72 6.99 -30.33
N LEU A 270 10.06 5.90 -29.91
CA LEU A 270 10.40 4.54 -30.33
C LEU A 270 10.09 4.32 -31.81
N CYS A 271 11.05 3.73 -32.53
CA CYS A 271 10.86 3.15 -33.85
C CYS A 271 10.67 1.62 -33.72
N TYR A 272 9.44 1.13 -33.88
CA TYR A 272 9.05 -0.26 -33.58
C TYR A 272 9.77 -1.30 -34.45
N SER A 273 10.19 -0.92 -35.66
CA SER A 273 10.93 -1.77 -36.60
C SER A 273 12.45 -1.68 -36.46
N SER A 274 12.99 -0.78 -35.63
CA SER A 274 14.43 -0.49 -35.56
C SER A 274 15.20 -1.51 -34.72
N ASP A 275 16.32 -2.00 -35.29
CA ASP A 275 17.30 -2.81 -34.56
C ASP A 275 18.07 -1.99 -33.53
N ASP A 276 18.36 -0.72 -33.81
CA ASP A 276 19.10 0.14 -32.89
C ASP A 276 18.29 0.42 -31.62
N ASP A 277 16.99 0.65 -31.76
CA ASP A 277 16.10 0.86 -30.61
C ASP A 277 15.86 -0.43 -29.82
N PHE A 278 15.75 -1.56 -30.51
CA PHE A 278 15.73 -2.87 -29.84
C PHE A 278 17.02 -3.10 -29.04
N ASN A 279 18.19 -2.84 -29.64
CA ASN A 279 19.49 -3.00 -28.98
C ASN A 279 19.67 -2.04 -27.81
N ALA A 280 19.12 -0.82 -27.89
CA ALA A 280 19.13 0.13 -26.77
C ALA A 280 18.30 -0.40 -25.57
N THR A 281 17.11 -0.96 -25.82
CA THR A 281 16.29 -1.62 -24.79
C THR A 281 17.05 -2.78 -24.15
N VAL A 282 17.64 -3.66 -24.97
CA VAL A 282 18.45 -4.79 -24.48
C VAL A 282 19.62 -4.32 -23.62
N THR A 283 20.33 -3.27 -24.06
CA THR A 283 21.48 -2.71 -23.32
C THR A 283 21.03 -2.14 -21.96
N LYS A 284 19.91 -1.42 -21.94
CA LYS A 284 19.33 -0.88 -20.70
C LYS A 284 18.86 -1.99 -19.76
N PHE A 285 18.17 -3.00 -20.26
CA PHE A 285 17.74 -4.15 -19.45
C PHE A 285 18.92 -4.96 -18.91
N ASN A 286 19.99 -5.15 -19.71
CA ASN A 286 21.21 -5.81 -19.25
C ASN A 286 21.84 -5.08 -18.07
N GLN A 287 21.91 -3.74 -18.11
CA GLN A 287 22.47 -2.95 -17.01
C GLN A 287 21.81 -3.29 -15.66
N VAL A 288 20.48 -3.41 -15.63
CA VAL A 288 19.75 -3.68 -14.38
C VAL A 288 19.66 -5.17 -14.03
N ARG A 289 19.68 -6.04 -15.03
CA ARG A 289 19.73 -7.49 -14.85
C ARG A 289 21.02 -7.94 -14.16
N ASP A 290 22.14 -7.27 -14.47
CA ASP A 290 23.47 -7.58 -13.93
C ASP A 290 23.55 -7.45 -12.40
N PHE A 291 22.61 -6.74 -11.76
CA PHE A 291 22.50 -6.66 -10.31
C PHE A 291 21.17 -7.19 -9.74
N GLY A 292 20.44 -7.99 -10.51
CA GLY A 292 19.40 -8.86 -9.95
C GLY A 292 17.97 -8.61 -10.41
N VAL A 293 17.70 -7.66 -11.32
CA VAL A 293 16.35 -7.53 -11.91
C VAL A 293 16.03 -8.76 -12.78
N ARG A 294 14.81 -9.29 -12.64
CA ARG A 294 14.30 -10.44 -13.40
C ARG A 294 12.95 -10.20 -14.08
N ASN A 295 12.27 -9.10 -13.74
CA ASN A 295 10.98 -8.71 -14.30
C ASN A 295 11.14 -7.41 -15.09
N PHE A 296 10.60 -7.39 -16.30
CA PHE A 296 10.70 -6.26 -17.21
C PHE A 296 9.33 -5.86 -17.72
N TYR A 297 9.18 -4.56 -17.95
CA TYR A 297 7.92 -3.97 -18.33
C TYR A 297 8.14 -2.93 -19.43
N ILE A 298 7.26 -2.92 -20.44
CA ILE A 298 7.24 -1.87 -21.46
C ILE A 298 5.88 -1.16 -21.43
N ALA A 299 5.92 0.12 -21.08
CA ALA A 299 4.77 1.00 -20.99
C ALA A 299 4.49 1.69 -22.33
N LEU A 300 3.25 1.57 -22.80
CA LEU A 300 2.74 2.24 -24.00
C LEU A 300 1.51 3.12 -23.67
N ASP A 301 1.30 3.43 -22.39
CA ASP A 301 0.39 4.47 -21.89
C ASP A 301 0.95 5.87 -22.20
N ASP A 302 0.05 6.82 -22.45
CA ASP A 302 0.37 8.24 -22.66
C ASP A 302 1.43 8.51 -23.73
N VAL A 303 1.33 7.76 -24.84
CA VAL A 303 2.16 7.91 -26.04
C VAL A 303 1.36 8.46 -27.22
N PRO A 304 2.00 9.20 -28.14
CA PRO A 304 1.37 9.61 -29.39
C PRO A 304 0.92 8.40 -30.26
N LEU A 305 -0.25 8.49 -30.88
CA LEU A 305 -0.75 7.50 -31.85
C LEU A 305 -0.20 7.79 -33.27
N GLU A 306 1.13 7.87 -33.39
CA GLU A 306 1.84 8.16 -34.65
C GLU A 306 3.12 7.31 -34.79
N PHE A 307 3.70 7.28 -36.00
CA PHE A 307 5.03 6.71 -36.21
C PHE A 307 6.11 7.78 -36.17
N HIS A 308 7.20 7.49 -35.45
CA HIS A 308 8.33 8.40 -35.25
C HIS A 308 9.48 8.20 -36.24
N CYS A 309 9.41 7.18 -37.11
CA CYS A 309 10.44 6.88 -38.10
C CYS A 309 9.83 6.44 -39.44
N ASP A 310 10.60 6.59 -40.52
CA ASP A 310 10.13 6.23 -41.87
C ASP A 310 10.09 4.71 -42.11
N SER A 311 10.90 3.91 -41.41
CA SER A 311 10.87 2.46 -41.52
C SER A 311 9.55 1.86 -41.01
N ASP A 312 8.99 2.41 -39.93
CA ASP A 312 7.67 1.99 -39.45
C ASP A 312 6.57 2.35 -40.46
N LYS A 313 6.60 3.58 -41.01
CA LYS A 313 5.66 4.02 -42.06
C LYS A 313 5.72 3.18 -43.34
N GLN A 314 6.90 2.63 -43.65
CA GLN A 314 7.09 1.73 -44.80
C GLN A 314 6.57 0.31 -44.51
N LYS A 315 6.71 -0.16 -43.26
CA LYS A 315 6.33 -1.51 -42.85
C LYS A 315 4.83 -1.65 -42.59
N TRP A 316 4.21 -0.66 -41.95
CA TRP A 316 2.79 -0.65 -41.62
C TRP A 316 2.07 0.51 -42.29
N LYS A 317 0.90 0.21 -42.86
CA LYS A 317 0.05 1.22 -43.50
C LYS A 317 -0.94 1.78 -42.50
N HIS A 318 -1.00 3.10 -42.39
CA HIS A 318 -1.99 3.78 -41.55
C HIS A 318 -3.42 3.36 -41.89
N THR A 319 -4.20 3.08 -40.84
CA THR A 319 -5.65 2.86 -40.88
C THR A 319 -6.34 3.81 -39.89
N ASN A 320 -7.62 4.12 -40.12
CA ASN A 320 -8.37 5.08 -39.29
C ASN A 320 -8.82 4.51 -37.93
N ASN A 321 -8.59 3.23 -37.67
CA ASN A 321 -9.03 2.53 -36.46
C ASN A 321 -7.85 2.06 -35.59
N TYR A 322 -6.66 2.63 -35.79
CA TYR A 322 -5.45 2.39 -34.99
C TYR A 322 -4.92 0.94 -34.96
N THR A 323 -5.44 0.04 -35.80
CA THR A 323 -4.92 -1.34 -35.88
C THR A 323 -3.46 -1.39 -36.35
N TRP A 324 -3.06 -0.44 -37.19
CA TRP A 324 -1.68 -0.31 -37.67
C TRP A 324 -0.65 -0.07 -36.55
N ILE A 325 -0.99 0.75 -35.55
CA ILE A 325 -0.10 1.04 -34.41
C ILE A 325 -0.17 -0.11 -33.40
N ALA A 326 -1.33 -0.73 -33.22
CA ALA A 326 -1.50 -1.95 -32.41
C ALA A 326 -0.58 -3.08 -32.89
N ASP A 327 -0.55 -3.35 -34.20
CA ASP A 327 0.32 -4.36 -34.80
C ASP A 327 1.81 -4.01 -34.65
N ALA A 328 2.19 -2.73 -34.80
CA ALA A 328 3.56 -2.29 -34.60
C ALA A 328 4.05 -2.45 -33.14
N GLN A 329 3.21 -2.06 -32.18
CA GLN A 329 3.47 -2.22 -30.75
C GLN A 329 3.57 -3.70 -30.37
N ALA A 330 2.60 -4.52 -30.80
CA ALA A 330 2.63 -5.97 -30.57
C ALA A 330 3.87 -6.61 -31.21
N TYR A 331 4.27 -6.20 -32.41
CA TYR A 331 5.51 -6.66 -33.06
C TYR A 331 6.74 -6.39 -32.19
N TYR A 332 6.90 -5.18 -31.66
CA TYR A 332 8.04 -4.83 -30.84
C TYR A 332 8.07 -5.60 -29.52
N LEU A 333 6.93 -5.69 -28.82
CA LEU A 333 6.80 -6.45 -27.58
C LEU A 333 7.08 -7.94 -27.80
N ASN A 334 6.58 -8.51 -28.89
CA ASN A 334 6.86 -9.90 -29.29
C ASN A 334 8.34 -10.16 -29.52
N ARG A 335 9.03 -9.19 -30.11
CA ARG A 335 10.47 -9.24 -30.32
C ARG A 335 11.20 -9.26 -28.99
N VAL A 336 10.87 -8.34 -28.07
CA VAL A 336 11.45 -8.32 -26.72
C VAL A 336 11.21 -9.64 -25.98
N GLN A 337 9.98 -10.16 -26.02
CA GLN A 337 9.65 -11.44 -25.40
C GLN A 337 10.51 -12.59 -25.96
N LYS A 338 10.58 -12.74 -27.30
CA LYS A 338 11.23 -13.88 -27.95
C LYS A 338 12.76 -13.79 -28.02
N GLU A 339 13.29 -12.60 -28.25
CA GLU A 339 14.72 -12.38 -28.50
C GLU A 339 15.48 -11.97 -27.24
N TYR A 340 14.80 -11.48 -26.19
CA TYR A 340 15.43 -11.08 -24.94
C TYR A 340 14.93 -11.85 -23.72
N ILE A 341 13.61 -11.90 -23.46
CA ILE A 341 13.07 -12.49 -22.23
C ILE A 341 13.30 -14.01 -22.19
N GLU A 342 12.81 -14.74 -23.20
CA GLU A 342 12.89 -16.21 -23.25
C GLU A 342 14.34 -16.75 -23.25
N PRO A 343 15.29 -16.22 -24.05
CA PRO A 343 16.66 -16.74 -24.08
C PRO A 343 17.46 -16.52 -22.80
N ASN A 344 16.99 -15.61 -21.93
CA ASN A 344 17.66 -15.28 -20.66
C ASN A 344 16.93 -15.87 -19.43
N ASP A 345 15.94 -16.74 -19.63
CA ASP A 345 15.16 -17.38 -18.56
C ASP A 345 14.56 -16.37 -17.57
N LEU A 346 14.00 -15.29 -18.13
CA LEU A 346 13.37 -14.19 -17.38
C LEU A 346 11.87 -14.41 -17.25
N ASN A 347 11.26 -13.73 -16.27
CA ASN A 347 9.80 -13.71 -16.14
C ASN A 347 9.16 -13.04 -17.37
N ASP A 348 7.98 -13.54 -17.77
CA ASP A 348 7.28 -13.04 -18.95
C ASP A 348 7.11 -11.51 -18.94
N LEU A 349 7.27 -10.90 -20.12
CA LEU A 349 7.20 -9.45 -20.28
C LEU A 349 5.82 -8.93 -19.82
N GLU A 350 5.85 -7.81 -19.13
CA GLU A 350 4.66 -7.06 -18.73
C GLU A 350 4.48 -5.81 -19.61
N THR A 351 3.24 -5.39 -19.83
CA THR A 351 2.95 -4.19 -20.62
C THR A 351 1.62 -3.55 -20.23
N VAL A 352 1.52 -2.22 -20.39
CA VAL A 352 0.25 -1.51 -20.50
C VAL A 352 0.11 -1.02 -21.94
N PRO A 353 -1.00 -1.35 -22.63
CA PRO A 353 -1.25 -0.88 -23.98
C PRO A 353 -1.71 0.59 -23.99
N THR A 354 -1.78 1.22 -25.16
CA THR A 354 -2.22 2.61 -25.27
C THR A 354 -3.69 2.79 -24.90
N ASN A 355 -4.57 1.89 -25.36
CA ASN A 355 -5.95 1.83 -24.87
C ASN A 355 -6.02 0.84 -23.69
N TYR A 356 -5.77 1.32 -22.48
CA TYR A 356 -5.59 0.49 -21.27
C TYR A 356 -6.84 0.35 -20.35
N HIS A 357 -7.94 1.03 -20.66
CA HIS A 357 -9.15 0.98 -19.84
C HIS A 357 -10.39 0.59 -20.64
N GLY A 358 -11.44 0.14 -19.95
CA GLY A 358 -12.73 -0.26 -20.51
C GLY A 358 -12.73 -1.70 -21.04
N SER A 359 -13.86 -2.40 -20.85
CA SER A 359 -14.06 -3.77 -21.31
C SER A 359 -14.75 -3.87 -22.68
N GLU A 360 -15.37 -2.80 -23.17
CA GLU A 360 -16.11 -2.77 -24.44
C GLU A 360 -15.23 -3.07 -25.67
N PRO A 361 -15.80 -3.66 -26.75
CA PRO A 361 -15.06 -3.95 -27.99
C PRO A 361 -14.34 -2.73 -28.56
N ASP A 362 -13.08 -2.91 -28.93
CA ASP A 362 -12.21 -1.86 -29.42
C ASP A 362 -11.26 -2.42 -30.50
N PRO A 363 -11.21 -1.86 -31.71
CA PRO A 363 -10.38 -2.38 -32.80
C PRO A 363 -8.87 -2.39 -32.50
N TYR A 364 -8.37 -1.42 -31.74
CA TYR A 364 -6.97 -1.39 -31.35
C TYR A 364 -6.68 -2.52 -30.35
N LYS A 365 -7.54 -2.72 -29.34
CA LYS A 365 -7.34 -3.76 -28.31
C LYS A 365 -7.43 -5.16 -28.92
N GLU A 366 -8.40 -5.38 -29.81
CA GLU A 366 -8.57 -6.67 -30.50
C GLU A 366 -7.35 -7.00 -31.37
N GLU A 367 -6.86 -6.05 -32.16
CA GLU A 367 -5.68 -6.25 -33.01
C GLU A 367 -4.42 -6.45 -32.15
N PHE A 368 -4.19 -5.59 -31.16
CA PHE A 368 -3.05 -5.68 -30.25
C PHE A 368 -3.00 -7.07 -29.60
N GLY A 369 -4.10 -7.47 -28.96
CA GLY A 369 -4.26 -8.76 -28.33
C GLY A 369 -4.06 -9.93 -29.28
N THR A 370 -4.66 -9.88 -30.47
CA THR A 370 -4.54 -10.93 -31.50
C THR A 370 -3.11 -11.14 -31.95
N LYS A 371 -2.33 -10.07 -32.11
CA LYS A 371 -0.94 -10.11 -32.57
C LYS A 371 0.05 -10.41 -31.44
N LEU A 372 -0.29 -10.08 -30.20
CA LEU A 372 0.61 -10.22 -29.06
C LEU A 372 0.91 -11.69 -28.75
N ASN A 373 2.15 -11.97 -28.38
CA ASN A 373 2.59 -13.25 -27.84
C ASN A 373 1.79 -13.50 -26.55
N LYS A 374 1.09 -14.63 -26.51
CA LYS A 374 0.16 -14.97 -25.43
C LYS A 374 0.80 -15.14 -24.07
N LYS A 375 2.13 -15.20 -23.96
CA LYS A 375 2.84 -15.15 -22.67
C LYS A 375 2.90 -13.76 -22.05
N ILE A 376 2.85 -12.70 -22.86
CA ILE A 376 2.99 -11.32 -22.39
C ILE A 376 1.77 -10.96 -21.55
N ARG A 377 2.02 -10.40 -20.36
CA ARG A 377 0.99 -10.01 -19.39
C ARG A 377 0.53 -8.59 -19.69
N ILE A 378 -0.79 -8.41 -19.77
CA ILE A 378 -1.40 -7.12 -20.14
C ILE A 378 -2.00 -6.48 -18.90
N GLN A 379 -1.62 -5.24 -18.65
CA GLN A 379 -2.17 -4.44 -17.57
C GLN A 379 -3.38 -3.63 -18.05
N TRP A 380 -4.44 -3.60 -17.23
CA TRP A 380 -5.72 -2.94 -17.52
C TRP A 380 -6.19 -2.16 -16.29
N THR A 381 -6.80 -0.99 -16.44
CA THR A 381 -7.21 -0.15 -15.29
C THR A 381 -8.65 -0.35 -14.81
N GLY A 382 -9.36 -1.31 -15.40
CA GLY A 382 -10.77 -1.51 -15.14
C GLY A 382 -11.67 -0.80 -16.17
N GLU A 383 -12.92 -0.55 -15.81
CA GLU A 383 -13.90 0.08 -16.70
C GLU A 383 -13.56 1.54 -17.07
N GLY A 384 -12.76 2.21 -16.26
CA GLY A 384 -12.23 3.55 -16.56
C GLY A 384 -10.77 3.67 -16.15
N VAL A 385 -10.21 4.88 -16.31
CA VAL A 385 -8.90 5.22 -15.72
C VAL A 385 -8.96 5.00 -14.21
N PHE A 386 -10.02 5.51 -13.57
CA PHE A 386 -10.41 5.18 -12.20
C PHE A 386 -11.68 4.34 -12.25
N SER A 387 -11.67 3.22 -11.52
CA SER A 387 -12.77 2.25 -11.55
C SER A 387 -13.41 2.07 -10.17
N ASP A 388 -14.65 2.53 -10.03
CA ASP A 388 -15.45 2.34 -8.81
C ASP A 388 -15.58 0.86 -8.45
N GLN A 389 -15.99 0.07 -9.45
CA GLN A 389 -16.26 -1.35 -9.33
C GLN A 389 -15.52 -2.14 -10.41
N ILE A 390 -15.00 -3.31 -10.02
CA ILE A 390 -14.49 -4.33 -10.95
C ILE A 390 -15.26 -5.62 -10.67
N THR A 391 -16.05 -6.05 -11.64
CA THR A 391 -16.86 -7.27 -11.54
C THR A 391 -16.22 -8.42 -12.32
N VAL A 392 -16.67 -9.66 -12.09
CA VAL A 392 -16.23 -10.79 -12.92
C VAL A 392 -16.62 -10.58 -14.39
N ASP A 393 -17.81 -10.05 -14.66
CA ASP A 393 -18.28 -9.76 -16.02
C ASP A 393 -17.38 -8.72 -16.71
N SER A 394 -16.94 -7.70 -15.97
CA SER A 394 -15.95 -6.72 -16.44
C SER A 394 -14.68 -7.37 -16.96
N VAL A 395 -14.12 -8.31 -16.19
CA VAL A 395 -12.88 -9.00 -16.56
C VAL A 395 -13.11 -9.95 -17.73
N VAL A 396 -14.16 -10.78 -17.70
CA VAL A 396 -14.47 -11.73 -18.78
C VAL A 396 -14.71 -11.00 -20.11
N GLN A 397 -15.30 -9.80 -20.06
CA GLN A 397 -15.48 -8.97 -21.24
C GLN A 397 -14.16 -8.31 -21.68
N ALA A 398 -13.32 -7.86 -20.75
CA ALA A 398 -11.98 -7.36 -21.03
C ALA A 398 -11.09 -8.44 -21.68
N ASP A 399 -11.06 -9.66 -21.15
CA ASP A 399 -10.27 -10.79 -21.70
C ASP A 399 -10.60 -11.04 -23.18
N LYS A 400 -11.88 -10.97 -23.55
CA LYS A 400 -12.32 -11.08 -24.95
C LYS A 400 -11.85 -9.91 -25.80
N THR A 401 -11.98 -8.70 -25.28
CA THR A 401 -11.60 -7.46 -25.98
C THR A 401 -10.09 -7.35 -26.19
N TYR A 402 -9.28 -7.74 -25.19
CA TYR A 402 -7.82 -7.77 -25.24
C TYR A 402 -7.27 -9.10 -25.77
N VAL A 403 -8.14 -10.06 -26.11
CA VAL A 403 -7.80 -11.38 -26.67
C VAL A 403 -6.69 -12.07 -25.87
N THR A 404 -6.83 -12.13 -24.55
CA THR A 404 -5.81 -12.67 -23.64
C THR A 404 -6.43 -13.36 -22.44
N ASP A 405 -5.69 -14.31 -21.85
CA ASP A 405 -5.99 -14.91 -20.54
C ASP A 405 -4.99 -14.43 -19.47
N ASN A 406 -4.11 -13.47 -19.81
CA ASN A 406 -3.02 -12.97 -18.96
C ASN A 406 -3.21 -11.50 -18.56
N LEU A 407 -4.43 -11.15 -18.17
CA LEU A 407 -4.78 -9.82 -17.70
C LEU A 407 -4.47 -9.65 -16.20
N TYR A 408 -4.02 -8.46 -15.81
CA TYR A 408 -3.89 -8.05 -14.41
C TYR A 408 -4.22 -6.57 -14.25
N LEU A 409 -4.63 -6.18 -13.04
CA LEU A 409 -5.19 -4.84 -12.81
C LEU A 409 -4.09 -3.83 -12.41
N TRP A 410 -4.02 -2.70 -13.13
CA TRP A 410 -3.51 -1.44 -12.61
C TRP A 410 -4.65 -0.74 -11.88
N ASP A 411 -4.65 -0.79 -10.56
CA ASP A 411 -5.73 -0.16 -9.80
C ASP A 411 -5.36 1.28 -9.43
N ASN A 412 -6.05 2.28 -10.00
CA ASN A 412 -5.88 3.70 -9.64
C ASN A 412 -6.56 4.04 -8.31
N PHE A 413 -6.09 3.38 -7.25
CA PHE A 413 -6.45 3.59 -5.86
C PHE A 413 -5.27 3.16 -4.98
N PRO A 414 -4.83 3.97 -4.00
CA PRO A 414 -5.38 5.25 -3.56
C PRO A 414 -4.75 6.50 -4.22
N VAL A 415 -4.17 6.43 -5.42
CA VAL A 415 -3.51 7.59 -6.06
C VAL A 415 -4.34 8.89 -6.01
N ASN A 416 -3.66 10.00 -5.68
CA ASN A 416 -4.24 11.32 -5.46
C ASN A 416 -3.63 12.42 -6.35
N ASP A 417 -2.88 12.07 -7.39
CA ASP A 417 -2.19 13.04 -8.28
C ASP A 417 -3.15 14.01 -9.01
N ALA A 418 -4.39 13.59 -9.25
CA ALA A 418 -5.48 14.43 -9.77
C ALA A 418 -6.15 15.31 -8.70
N ASN A 419 -5.91 15.03 -7.41
CA ASN A 419 -6.51 15.70 -6.24
C ASN A 419 -5.49 15.81 -5.10
N ARG A 420 -4.33 16.41 -5.38
CA ARG A 420 -3.17 16.50 -4.45
C ARG A 420 -3.45 17.29 -3.18
N ASP A 421 -4.59 18.00 -3.13
CA ASP A 421 -5.11 18.65 -1.93
C ASP A 421 -5.74 17.65 -0.95
N ARG A 422 -5.93 16.38 -1.31
CA ARG A 422 -6.62 15.36 -0.52
C ARG A 422 -5.76 14.11 -0.32
N LEU A 423 -6.01 13.43 0.79
CA LEU A 423 -5.57 12.06 1.03
C LEU A 423 -6.75 11.12 0.85
N PHE A 424 -6.49 9.90 0.37
CA PHE A 424 -7.51 8.86 0.19
C PHE A 424 -7.26 7.70 1.15
N LEU A 425 -7.71 7.86 2.40
CA LEU A 425 -7.59 6.85 3.46
C LEU A 425 -8.85 5.97 3.53
N ASN A 426 -9.31 5.52 2.36
CA ASN A 426 -10.47 4.65 2.23
C ASN A 426 -10.06 3.16 2.36
N PRO A 427 -10.94 2.30 2.90
CA PRO A 427 -10.81 0.85 2.71
C PRO A 427 -11.00 0.46 1.22
N LEU A 428 -10.26 -0.54 0.74
CA LEU A 428 -10.42 -1.05 -0.64
C LEU A 428 -11.75 -1.79 -0.75
N THR A 429 -12.67 -1.27 -1.55
CA THR A 429 -14.00 -1.83 -1.78
C THR A 429 -14.30 -1.88 -3.28
N GLY A 430 -15.37 -2.58 -3.67
CA GLY A 430 -15.83 -2.63 -5.06
C GLY A 430 -15.07 -3.56 -5.99
N ARG A 431 -14.17 -4.40 -5.46
CA ARG A 431 -13.51 -5.47 -6.23
C ARG A 431 -14.21 -6.79 -5.85
N ALA A 432 -14.72 -7.52 -6.84
CA ALA A 432 -15.46 -8.76 -6.59
C ALA A 432 -14.57 -9.84 -5.96
N ALA A 433 -15.07 -10.59 -4.98
CA ALA A 433 -14.25 -11.53 -4.21
C ALA A 433 -13.62 -12.67 -5.04
N ASP A 434 -14.12 -12.94 -6.25
CA ASP A 434 -13.71 -14.03 -7.11
C ASP A 434 -12.98 -13.62 -8.39
N LEU A 435 -12.49 -12.37 -8.47
CA LEU A 435 -11.66 -11.91 -9.59
C LEU A 435 -10.38 -12.74 -9.78
N TYR A 436 -9.89 -13.41 -8.73
CA TYR A 436 -8.71 -14.28 -8.79
C TYR A 436 -8.86 -15.46 -9.77
N LYS A 437 -10.09 -15.79 -10.18
CA LYS A 437 -10.34 -16.84 -11.18
C LYS A 437 -10.07 -16.37 -12.62
N HIS A 438 -9.95 -15.06 -12.83
CA HIS A 438 -9.91 -14.43 -14.15
C HIS A 438 -8.74 -13.44 -14.31
N LEU A 439 -8.16 -12.93 -13.21
CA LEU A 439 -6.99 -12.05 -13.22
C LEU A 439 -5.77 -12.73 -12.62
N LEU A 440 -4.60 -12.45 -13.18
CA LEU A 440 -3.32 -12.86 -12.60
C LEU A 440 -3.03 -12.13 -11.27
N GLY A 441 -3.59 -10.93 -11.09
CA GLY A 441 -3.41 -10.15 -9.88
C GLY A 441 -3.60 -8.65 -10.05
N PHE A 442 -3.05 -7.89 -9.09
CA PHE A 442 -3.27 -6.45 -8.95
C PHE A 442 -1.95 -5.75 -8.59
N THR A 443 -1.80 -4.55 -9.14
CA THR A 443 -0.87 -3.54 -8.64
C THR A 443 -1.64 -2.26 -8.33
N SER A 444 -1.56 -1.80 -7.07
CA SER A 444 -2.08 -0.51 -6.65
C SER A 444 -1.21 0.63 -7.20
N ASN A 445 -1.83 1.67 -7.75
CA ASN A 445 -1.19 2.97 -7.92
C ASN A 445 -1.41 3.79 -6.63
N PRO A 446 -0.36 4.01 -5.83
CA PRO A 446 -0.45 4.67 -4.54
C PRO A 446 -0.44 6.20 -4.66
N MET A 447 -0.57 6.90 -3.53
CA MET A 447 -0.44 8.36 -3.46
C MET A 447 1.03 8.79 -3.57
N GLU A 448 1.24 10.08 -3.86
CA GLU A 448 2.55 10.74 -3.71
C GLU A 448 3.11 10.61 -2.28
N GLN A 449 2.23 10.44 -1.29
CA GLN A 449 2.57 10.20 0.11
C GLN A 449 2.81 8.69 0.37
N PRO A 450 4.07 8.22 0.46
CA PRO A 450 4.38 6.80 0.51
C PRO A 450 3.80 6.11 1.73
N TYR A 451 4.03 6.64 2.93
CA TYR A 451 3.61 6.02 4.16
C TYR A 451 2.10 6.14 4.35
N ALA A 452 1.48 7.24 3.91
CA ALA A 452 0.02 7.38 3.91
C ALA A 452 -0.68 6.38 2.97
N SER A 453 0.03 5.80 2.01
CA SER A 453 -0.48 4.77 1.10
C SER A 453 -0.47 3.35 1.69
N MET A 454 0.30 3.10 2.75
CA MET A 454 0.45 1.78 3.37
C MET A 454 -0.87 1.13 3.81
N PRO A 455 -1.88 1.84 4.37
CA PRO A 455 -3.15 1.21 4.72
C PRO A 455 -3.89 0.60 3.53
N ALA A 456 -3.89 1.29 2.37
CA ALA A 456 -4.48 0.75 1.16
C ALA A 456 -3.68 -0.44 0.62
N LEU A 457 -2.34 -0.36 0.64
CA LEU A 457 -1.46 -1.45 0.21
C LEU A 457 -1.65 -2.72 1.05
N ALA A 458 -1.84 -2.60 2.37
CA ALA A 458 -2.22 -3.73 3.22
C ALA A 458 -3.58 -4.34 2.80
N ASN A 459 -4.57 -3.50 2.48
CA ASN A 459 -5.86 -3.98 1.97
C ASN A 459 -5.71 -4.74 0.64
N PHE A 460 -4.85 -4.27 -0.27
CA PHE A 460 -4.53 -5.02 -1.48
C PHE A 460 -3.84 -6.35 -1.17
N GLY A 461 -2.90 -6.39 -0.23
CA GLY A 461 -2.25 -7.63 0.22
C GLY A 461 -3.29 -8.64 0.72
N ASP A 462 -4.20 -8.19 1.59
CA ASP A 462 -5.24 -9.04 2.16
C ASP A 462 -6.21 -9.57 1.09
N TYR A 463 -6.67 -8.69 0.21
CA TYR A 463 -7.61 -9.02 -0.86
C TYR A 463 -7.00 -9.95 -1.92
N THR A 464 -5.79 -9.66 -2.40
CA THR A 464 -5.14 -10.45 -3.45
C THR A 464 -4.65 -11.81 -2.94
N TRP A 465 -4.37 -11.93 -1.64
CA TRP A 465 -4.06 -13.20 -1.00
C TRP A 465 -5.31 -14.07 -0.83
N ASN A 466 -6.42 -13.51 -0.30
CA ASN A 466 -7.66 -14.26 -0.03
C ASN A 466 -8.93 -13.39 -0.15
N GLY A 467 -9.30 -13.07 -1.39
CA GLY A 467 -10.48 -12.25 -1.72
C GLY A 467 -11.80 -12.73 -1.07
N PRO A 468 -12.12 -14.04 -1.03
CA PRO A 468 -13.32 -14.53 -0.36
C PRO A 468 -13.39 -14.29 1.15
N ALA A 469 -12.24 -14.24 1.84
CA ALA A 469 -12.17 -14.00 3.28
C ALA A 469 -11.87 -12.53 3.65
N TYR A 470 -11.61 -11.69 2.65
CA TYR A 470 -11.23 -10.30 2.83
C TYR A 470 -12.39 -9.45 3.39
N ASP A 471 -12.08 -8.64 4.40
CA ASP A 471 -12.97 -7.64 4.99
C ASP A 471 -12.24 -6.30 5.01
N ALA A 472 -12.68 -5.38 4.17
CA ALA A 472 -12.02 -4.10 3.96
C ALA A 472 -11.88 -3.28 5.24
N ASN A 473 -12.92 -3.24 6.07
CA ASN A 473 -12.89 -2.42 7.28
C ASN A 473 -11.96 -3.02 8.33
N LYS A 474 -11.97 -4.35 8.50
CA LYS A 474 -11.07 -5.02 9.44
C LYS A 474 -9.61 -4.96 8.99
N SER A 475 -9.35 -5.13 7.68
CA SER A 475 -8.04 -4.93 7.07
C SER A 475 -7.52 -3.52 7.32
N MET A 476 -8.32 -2.49 6.99
CA MET A 476 -7.97 -1.09 7.26
C MET A 476 -7.68 -0.84 8.74
N ALA A 477 -8.53 -1.34 9.64
CA ALA A 477 -8.32 -1.19 11.09
C ALA A 477 -7.03 -1.86 11.56
N ALA A 478 -6.69 -3.05 11.04
CA ALA A 478 -5.46 -3.77 11.36
C ALA A 478 -4.21 -3.03 10.86
N ALA A 479 -4.26 -2.49 9.64
CA ALA A 479 -3.17 -1.69 9.07
C ALA A 479 -2.94 -0.42 9.91
N LEU A 480 -4.01 0.32 10.24
CA LEU A 480 -3.90 1.51 11.09
C LEU A 480 -3.35 1.17 12.50
N GLN A 481 -3.72 0.02 13.06
CA GLN A 481 -3.20 -0.46 14.34
C GLN A 481 -1.69 -0.79 14.26
N GLU A 482 -1.23 -1.39 13.16
CA GLU A 482 0.19 -1.64 12.93
C GLU A 482 0.99 -0.33 12.85
N LEU A 483 0.50 0.64 12.08
CA LEU A 483 1.17 1.93 11.91
C LEU A 483 1.18 2.76 13.21
N ALA A 484 0.09 2.70 13.99
CA ALA A 484 -0.01 3.36 15.28
C ALA A 484 0.97 2.77 16.31
N GLY A 485 1.15 1.45 16.32
CA GLY A 485 1.84 0.74 17.40
C GLY A 485 0.94 0.55 18.61
N ASN A 486 1.53 0.30 19.79
CA ASN A 486 0.80 -0.15 20.97
C ASN A 486 0.12 0.96 21.80
N ASP A 487 0.28 2.22 21.41
CA ASP A 487 -0.32 3.35 22.12
C ASP A 487 -1.78 3.52 21.68
N LYS A 488 -2.71 3.28 22.61
CA LYS A 488 -4.15 3.38 22.36
C LYS A 488 -4.59 4.77 21.93
N GLY A 489 -4.02 5.82 22.51
CA GLY A 489 -4.36 7.21 22.16
C GLY A 489 -3.88 7.57 20.75
N VAL A 490 -2.74 7.02 20.33
CA VAL A 490 -2.26 7.13 18.94
C VAL A 490 -3.19 6.39 17.98
N TYR A 491 -3.61 5.18 18.32
CA TYR A 491 -4.55 4.42 17.49
C TYR A 491 -5.89 5.14 17.33
N GLU A 492 -6.48 5.63 18.42
CA GLU A 492 -7.71 6.42 18.39
C GLU A 492 -7.56 7.67 17.51
N ALA A 493 -6.42 8.38 17.61
CA ALA A 493 -6.13 9.55 16.80
C ALA A 493 -5.99 9.23 15.30
N VAL A 494 -5.26 8.17 14.92
CA VAL A 494 -5.09 7.83 13.50
C VAL A 494 -6.39 7.29 12.89
N VAL A 495 -7.23 6.57 13.65
CA VAL A 495 -8.56 6.16 13.21
C VAL A 495 -9.45 7.38 12.96
N ALA A 496 -9.44 8.35 13.87
CA ALA A 496 -10.17 9.60 13.67
C ALA A 496 -9.63 10.39 12.46
N PHE A 497 -8.30 10.41 12.26
CA PHE A 497 -7.71 11.06 11.10
C PHE A 497 -8.06 10.37 9.77
N ALA A 498 -8.05 9.03 9.74
CA ALA A 498 -8.45 8.26 8.57
C ALA A 498 -9.92 8.53 8.20
N ASP A 499 -10.82 8.59 9.18
CA ASP A 499 -12.22 9.00 8.99
C ASP A 499 -12.31 10.34 8.23
N LEU A 500 -11.57 11.38 8.65
CA LEU A 500 -11.62 12.69 7.98
C LEU A 500 -11.20 12.69 6.51
N ASN A 501 -10.40 11.70 6.10
CA ASN A 501 -9.83 11.59 4.77
C ASN A 501 -10.41 10.40 3.97
N GLN A 502 -11.62 9.97 4.33
CA GLN A 502 -12.44 9.16 3.45
C GLN A 502 -13.22 10.09 2.54
N ASN A 503 -12.73 10.25 1.30
CA ASN A 503 -13.39 10.92 0.19
C ASN A 503 -12.68 10.59 -1.14
N TRP A 504 -12.81 9.36 -1.60
CA TRP A 504 -12.35 8.98 -2.94
C TRP A 504 -13.46 9.29 -3.97
N PRO A 505 -13.31 10.33 -4.81
CA PRO A 505 -14.41 10.89 -5.62
C PRO A 505 -14.79 10.00 -6.82
N TYR A 506 -14.09 8.89 -7.01
CA TYR A 506 -14.31 7.95 -8.10
C TYR A 506 -15.21 6.77 -7.72
N ARG A 507 -15.80 6.80 -6.52
CA ARG A 507 -16.76 5.82 -6.02
C ARG A 507 -18.18 6.38 -5.99
N LYS A 508 -19.19 5.54 -6.26
CA LYS A 508 -20.61 5.89 -6.12
C LYS A 508 -21.35 4.97 -5.12
N PRO A 509 -22.10 5.53 -4.16
CA PRO A 509 -22.08 6.94 -3.75
C PRO A 509 -20.73 7.30 -3.12
N GLU A 510 -20.36 8.58 -3.24
CA GLU A 510 -19.20 9.12 -2.53
C GLU A 510 -19.39 8.99 -1.00
N VAL A 511 -18.29 8.82 -0.29
CA VAL A 511 -18.26 8.67 1.17
C VAL A 511 -17.47 9.84 1.72
N HIS A 512 -18.03 10.56 2.70
CA HIS A 512 -17.39 11.75 3.28
C HIS A 512 -17.39 11.68 4.81
N SER A 513 -16.21 11.40 5.39
CA SER A 513 -15.98 11.39 6.84
C SER A 513 -17.13 10.78 7.66
N PRO A 514 -17.43 9.47 7.48
CA PRO A 514 -18.67 8.86 7.98
C PRO A 514 -18.96 9.12 9.46
N GLN A 515 -17.95 9.01 10.32
CA GLN A 515 -18.15 9.15 11.75
C GLN A 515 -18.23 10.61 12.19
N LEU A 516 -17.41 11.52 11.64
CA LEU A 516 -17.58 12.95 11.88
C LEU A 516 -18.97 13.45 11.42
N SER A 517 -19.41 13.04 10.23
CA SER A 517 -20.70 13.42 9.68
C SER A 517 -21.85 12.94 10.58
N LYS A 518 -21.75 11.71 11.09
CA LYS A 518 -22.70 11.16 12.08
C LYS A 518 -22.69 11.97 13.39
N ASP A 519 -21.51 12.26 13.94
CA ASP A 519 -21.41 13.02 15.19
C ASP A 519 -21.98 14.45 15.03
N MET A 520 -21.83 15.07 13.86
CA MET A 520 -22.43 16.36 13.54
C MET A 520 -23.95 16.29 13.38
N GLU A 521 -24.48 15.25 12.75
CA GLU A 521 -25.92 15.02 12.63
C GLU A 521 -26.56 14.84 14.01
N GLU A 522 -25.96 14.01 14.87
CA GLU A 522 -26.42 13.78 16.25
C GLU A 522 -26.40 15.08 17.07
N PHE A 523 -25.37 15.91 16.91
CA PHE A 523 -25.29 17.24 17.54
C PHE A 523 -26.46 18.14 17.13
N TRP A 524 -26.73 18.27 15.83
CA TRP A 524 -27.82 19.13 15.34
C TRP A 524 -29.20 18.59 15.74
N ASN A 525 -29.40 17.28 15.69
CA ASN A 525 -30.63 16.64 16.16
C ASN A 525 -30.88 16.92 17.65
N ALA A 526 -29.85 16.80 18.49
CA ALA A 526 -29.96 17.09 19.92
C ALA A 526 -30.30 18.57 20.18
N ARG A 527 -29.68 19.49 19.43
CA ARG A 527 -29.92 20.94 19.56
C ARG A 527 -31.32 21.34 19.10
N ASN A 528 -31.76 20.90 17.92
CA ASN A 528 -33.08 21.23 17.37
C ASN A 528 -34.22 20.72 18.26
N ASN A 529 -34.09 19.51 18.81
CA ASN A 529 -35.05 18.97 19.76
C ASN A 529 -35.12 19.75 21.07
N SER A 530 -33.98 20.32 21.52
CA SER A 530 -33.93 21.14 22.73
C SER A 530 -34.57 22.52 22.51
N ALA A 531 -34.36 23.12 21.33
CA ALA A 531 -35.04 24.35 20.92
C ALA A 531 -36.56 24.19 20.83
N ALA A 532 -37.04 23.05 20.31
CA ALA A 532 -38.47 22.74 20.23
C ALA A 532 -39.14 22.59 21.62
N THR A 533 -38.42 22.12 22.64
CA THR A 533 -38.94 22.00 24.01
C THR A 533 -38.92 23.29 24.83
N ASN A 534 -38.11 24.28 24.44
CA ASN A 534 -37.99 25.58 25.13
C ASN A 534 -38.94 26.66 24.58
N GLY A 535 -39.83 26.32 23.63
CA GLY A 535 -40.93 27.19 23.17
C GLY A 535 -42.00 27.53 24.23
N GLY A 536 -41.86 27.03 25.46
CA GLY A 536 -42.62 27.47 26.63
C GLY A 536 -41.66 28.05 27.66
N HIS A 537 -41.89 29.31 28.07
CA HIS A 537 -41.11 29.97 29.11
C HIS A 537 -40.95 29.09 30.35
N SER A 538 -39.75 28.60 30.63
CA SER A 538 -39.41 27.92 31.87
C SER A 538 -38.02 28.35 32.32
N ASN A 539 -38.01 29.30 33.27
CA ASN A 539 -36.90 29.56 34.17
C ASN A 539 -36.63 28.30 35.01
N SER A 540 -35.78 27.40 34.52
CA SER A 540 -35.29 26.27 35.32
C SER A 540 -33.80 26.09 35.09
N ARG A 541 -32.99 26.73 35.97
CA ARG A 541 -31.56 26.45 36.13
C ARG A 541 -31.40 25.00 36.59
N GLY A 542 -31.20 24.08 35.65
CA GLY A 542 -30.96 22.67 35.94
C GLY A 542 -31.42 21.73 34.84
N HIS A 543 -31.02 21.96 33.59
CA HIS A 543 -31.26 20.99 32.52
C HIS A 543 -30.03 20.10 32.33
N VAL A 544 -30.25 18.80 32.55
CA VAL A 544 -29.32 17.71 32.23
C VAL A 544 -28.90 17.87 30.76
N LYS A 545 -27.63 18.18 30.52
CA LYS A 545 -27.04 18.17 29.16
C LYS A 545 -27.26 16.78 28.58
N LYS A 546 -28.15 16.67 27.60
CA LYS A 546 -28.46 15.42 26.90
C LYS A 546 -27.22 14.92 26.16
N ASP A 547 -27.01 13.62 26.22
CA ASP A 547 -25.92 12.83 25.61
C ASP A 547 -25.53 13.21 24.17
N GLY A 548 -26.48 13.63 23.33
CA GLY A 548 -26.28 13.78 21.88
C GLY A 548 -25.33 14.87 21.39
N THR A 549 -24.87 15.81 22.25
CA THR A 549 -23.83 16.78 21.85
C THR A 549 -22.42 16.32 22.21
N ARG A 550 -22.29 15.28 23.04
CA ARG A 550 -21.01 14.88 23.62
C ARG A 550 -20.08 14.21 22.60
N GLY A 551 -20.63 13.41 21.69
CA GLY A 551 -19.86 12.71 20.66
C GLY A 551 -19.04 13.67 19.80
N LEU A 552 -19.68 14.71 19.24
CA LEU A 552 -18.97 15.74 18.48
C LEU A 552 -17.92 16.48 19.32
N GLN A 553 -18.26 16.87 20.56
CA GLN A 553 -17.31 17.57 21.44
C GLN A 553 -16.06 16.72 21.75
N ASP A 554 -16.24 15.43 22.04
CA ASP A 554 -15.14 14.49 22.30
C ASP A 554 -14.29 14.26 21.04
N ARG A 555 -14.93 14.12 19.87
CA ARG A 555 -14.19 14.03 18.59
C ARG A 555 -13.37 15.29 18.34
N LEU A 556 -13.97 16.47 18.44
CA LEU A 556 -13.25 17.73 18.22
C LEU A 556 -12.09 17.89 19.21
N ALA A 557 -12.26 17.50 20.47
CA ALA A 557 -11.17 17.47 21.45
C ALA A 557 -10.03 16.52 21.01
N LEU A 558 -10.35 15.31 20.56
CA LEU A 558 -9.36 14.37 20.02
C LEU A 558 -8.60 14.97 18.83
N LEU A 559 -9.30 15.56 17.86
CA LEU A 559 -8.68 16.19 16.68
C LEU A 559 -7.65 17.25 17.06
N THR A 560 -7.89 18.02 18.13
CA THR A 560 -6.93 19.05 18.58
C THR A 560 -5.62 18.49 19.13
N THR A 561 -5.54 17.19 19.42
CA THR A 561 -4.33 16.53 19.95
C THR A 561 -3.39 16.01 18.86
N PHE A 562 -3.81 16.02 17.59
CA PHE A 562 -3.04 15.43 16.49
C PHE A 562 -1.55 15.84 16.43
N PRO A 563 -1.17 17.12 16.61
CA PRO A 563 0.23 17.54 16.52
C PRO A 563 1.12 16.89 17.58
N ASP A 564 0.57 16.53 18.73
CA ASP A 564 1.31 15.89 19.83
C ASP A 564 1.22 14.36 19.80
N VAL A 565 0.14 13.84 19.22
CA VAL A 565 -0.20 12.41 19.27
C VAL A 565 0.30 11.65 18.04
N LEU A 566 0.03 12.13 16.82
CA LEU A 566 0.41 11.41 15.59
C LEU A 566 1.93 11.20 15.46
N PRO A 567 2.82 12.15 15.84
CA PRO A 567 4.26 11.91 15.81
C PRO A 567 4.73 10.78 16.74
N ARG A 568 3.89 10.28 17.66
CA ARG A 568 4.20 9.15 18.55
C ARG A 568 3.98 7.78 17.91
N MET A 569 3.39 7.71 16.71
CA MET A 569 3.18 6.48 15.91
C MET A 569 4.44 5.62 15.78
N ALA A 570 4.28 4.30 15.66
CA ALA A 570 5.38 3.41 15.31
C ALA A 570 5.95 3.74 13.93
N MET A 571 5.07 3.99 12.94
CA MET A 571 5.46 4.46 11.61
C MET A 571 5.55 5.99 11.57
N LYS A 572 6.75 6.53 11.81
CA LYS A 572 6.98 7.99 11.82
C LYS A 572 6.75 8.65 10.48
N GLY A 573 7.08 7.97 9.38
CA GLY A 573 6.87 8.47 8.03
C GLY A 573 5.40 8.80 7.74
N PHE A 574 4.45 8.02 8.30
CA PHE A 574 3.03 8.32 8.17
C PHE A 574 2.67 9.66 8.79
N ALA A 575 3.17 9.93 10.00
CA ALA A 575 2.90 11.20 10.69
C ALA A 575 3.46 12.40 9.92
N SER A 576 4.63 12.24 9.28
CA SER A 576 5.23 13.27 8.42
C SER A 576 4.41 13.51 7.15
N ASP A 577 4.01 12.44 6.45
CA ASP A 577 3.20 12.54 5.22
C ASP A 577 1.89 13.31 5.46
N VAL A 578 1.25 13.10 6.61
CA VAL A 578 -0.10 13.63 6.89
C VAL A 578 -0.11 14.94 7.67
N GLU A 579 1.06 15.51 8.01
CA GLU A 579 1.17 16.73 8.82
C GLU A 579 0.34 17.91 8.26
N PRO A 580 0.38 18.23 6.95
CA PRO A 580 -0.41 19.34 6.40
C PRO A 580 -1.92 19.18 6.62
N TRP A 581 -2.43 17.97 6.37
CA TRP A 581 -3.86 17.65 6.52
C TRP A 581 -4.30 17.58 7.98
N SER A 582 -3.49 16.97 8.86
CA SER A 582 -3.78 16.90 10.29
C SER A 582 -3.77 18.30 10.94
N THR A 583 -2.91 19.20 10.46
CA THR A 583 -2.89 20.61 10.87
C THR A 583 -4.20 21.32 10.48
N VAL A 584 -4.70 21.13 9.26
CA VAL A 584 -5.99 21.69 8.84
C VAL A 584 -7.15 21.08 9.62
N ALA A 585 -7.12 19.78 9.94
CA ALA A 585 -8.11 19.16 10.82
C ALA A 585 -8.16 19.82 12.20
N VAL A 586 -7.02 20.12 12.81
CA VAL A 586 -6.94 20.85 14.10
C VAL A 586 -7.55 22.24 14.01
N GLN A 587 -7.28 22.95 12.91
CA GLN A 587 -7.80 24.31 12.70
C GLN A 587 -9.33 24.30 12.54
N TRP A 588 -9.87 23.35 11.78
CA TRP A 588 -11.32 23.12 11.68
C TRP A 588 -11.93 22.70 13.01
N ALA A 589 -11.26 21.84 13.77
CA ALA A 589 -11.76 21.39 15.06
C ALA A 589 -11.89 22.56 16.04
N LYS A 590 -10.89 23.43 16.11
CA LYS A 590 -10.93 24.66 16.92
C LYS A 590 -12.02 25.63 16.45
N ALA A 591 -12.17 25.81 15.13
CA ALA A 591 -13.27 26.61 14.59
C ALA A 591 -14.64 26.08 15.05
N CYS A 592 -14.87 24.77 14.97
CA CYS A 592 -16.12 24.15 15.40
C CYS A 592 -16.35 24.25 16.91
N GLN A 593 -15.31 24.11 17.75
CA GLN A 593 -15.42 24.31 19.20
C GLN A 593 -15.86 25.74 19.56
N HIS A 594 -15.34 26.75 18.85
CA HIS A 594 -15.77 28.14 19.01
C HIS A 594 -17.19 28.36 18.47
N LEU A 595 -17.57 27.74 17.35
CA LEU A 595 -18.96 27.80 16.85
C LEU A 595 -19.95 27.15 17.83
N ILE A 596 -19.60 26.02 18.46
CA ILE A 596 -20.42 25.41 19.52
C ILE A 596 -20.54 26.35 20.71
N SER A 597 -19.44 26.96 21.15
CA SER A 597 -19.44 27.93 22.26
C SER A 597 -20.27 29.18 21.96
N MET A 598 -20.24 29.63 20.69
CA MET A 598 -21.09 30.70 20.18
C MET A 598 -22.56 30.31 20.26
N LEU A 599 -22.92 29.13 19.75
CA LEU A 599 -24.28 28.61 19.77
C LEU A 599 -24.82 28.45 21.20
N ASP A 600 -24.01 27.96 22.14
CA ASP A 600 -24.37 27.86 23.56
C ASP A 600 -24.60 29.26 24.17
N ALA A 601 -23.75 30.24 23.85
CA ALA A 601 -23.91 31.62 24.32
C ALA A 601 -25.19 32.28 23.79
N LEU A 602 -25.60 31.96 22.56
CA LEU A 602 -26.86 32.41 21.98
C LEU A 602 -28.07 31.85 22.71
N ASP A 603 -28.04 30.57 23.09
CA ASP A 603 -29.12 29.95 23.88
C ASP A 603 -29.23 30.58 25.27
N ASP A 604 -28.10 31.00 25.85
CA ASP A 604 -28.02 31.70 27.14
C ASP A 604 -28.36 33.20 27.05
N GLY A 605 -28.56 33.74 25.84
CA GLY A 605 -28.83 35.17 25.60
C GLY A 605 -27.61 36.09 25.74
N ASP A 606 -26.39 35.53 25.78
CA ASP A 606 -25.13 36.26 25.89
C ASP A 606 -24.56 36.64 24.51
N LYS A 607 -25.13 37.70 23.93
CA LYS A 607 -24.73 38.21 22.60
C LYS A 607 -23.25 38.61 22.54
N SER A 608 -22.71 39.21 23.59
CA SER A 608 -21.31 39.65 23.60
C SER A 608 -20.34 38.47 23.51
N LYS A 609 -20.62 37.38 24.24
CA LYS A 609 -19.82 36.16 24.14
C LYS A 609 -19.99 35.49 22.80
N ALA A 610 -21.20 35.43 22.26
CA ALA A 610 -21.45 34.85 20.94
C ALA A 610 -20.68 35.58 19.82
N ASP A 611 -20.65 36.91 19.83
CA ASP A 611 -19.87 37.71 18.88
C ASP A 611 -18.37 37.37 18.98
N GLN A 612 -17.83 37.32 20.20
CA GLN A 612 -16.43 36.98 20.45
C GLN A 612 -16.06 35.57 19.94
N GLU A 613 -16.91 34.59 20.23
CA GLU A 613 -16.71 33.20 19.82
C GLU A 613 -16.82 33.06 18.30
N TYR A 614 -17.79 33.74 17.67
CA TYR A 614 -17.93 33.76 16.20
C TYR A 614 -16.71 34.37 15.52
N GLU A 615 -16.24 35.54 15.97
CA GLU A 615 -15.02 36.17 15.44
C GLU A 615 -13.79 35.26 15.58
N THR A 616 -13.70 34.54 16.70
CA THR A 616 -12.59 33.61 16.93
C THR A 616 -12.67 32.38 16.04
N ALA A 617 -13.87 31.84 15.83
CA ALA A 617 -14.10 30.78 14.85
C ALA A 617 -13.66 31.21 13.43
N GLN A 618 -14.02 32.41 12.99
CA GLN A 618 -13.62 32.94 11.68
C GLN A 618 -12.08 33.09 11.54
N LYS A 619 -11.38 33.46 12.61
CA LYS A 619 -9.91 33.49 12.64
C LYS A 619 -9.31 32.10 12.42
N TRP A 620 -9.91 31.05 12.96
CA TRP A 620 -9.48 29.66 12.72
C TRP A 620 -9.82 29.20 11.30
N VAL A 621 -11.02 29.49 10.78
CA VAL A 621 -11.40 29.21 9.39
C VAL A 621 -10.47 29.90 8.39
N LYS A 622 -9.96 31.09 8.70
CA LYS A 622 -8.97 31.76 7.82
C LYS A 622 -7.67 30.98 7.71
N LYS A 623 -7.24 30.27 8.77
CA LYS A 623 -5.99 29.50 8.78
C LYS A 623 -6.07 28.26 7.89
N THR A 624 -7.26 27.68 7.72
CA THR A 624 -7.46 26.46 6.89
C THR A 624 -7.19 26.69 5.41
N LYS A 625 -7.07 27.96 5.00
CA LYS A 625 -6.80 28.38 3.62
C LYS A 625 -5.30 28.50 3.30
N ALA A 626 -4.43 28.26 4.27
CA ALA A 626 -2.98 28.33 4.06
C ALA A 626 -2.55 27.21 3.10
N LYS A 627 -1.62 27.53 2.20
CA LYS A 627 -0.94 26.53 1.37
C LYS A 627 0.21 25.94 2.17
N THR A 628 0.23 24.62 2.29
CA THR A 628 1.20 23.89 3.14
C THR A 628 1.62 22.54 2.57
N VAL A 629 1.08 22.16 1.40
CA VAL A 629 1.49 20.95 0.68
C VAL A 629 2.40 21.36 -0.47
N ASP A 630 3.51 20.66 -0.61
CA ASP A 630 4.46 20.84 -1.70
C ASP A 630 3.92 20.19 -2.97
N ASP A 631 4.33 20.71 -4.13
CA ASP A 631 3.93 20.21 -5.44
C ASP A 631 5.15 20.16 -6.36
N ARG A 632 5.01 19.52 -7.50
CA ARG A 632 5.97 19.56 -8.59
C ARG A 632 5.23 19.72 -9.91
N ASN A 633 5.71 20.65 -10.74
CA ASN A 633 5.09 20.92 -12.04
C ASN A 633 5.58 19.96 -13.14
N ASP A 634 4.95 20.02 -14.31
CA ASP A 634 5.27 19.16 -15.47
C ASP A 634 6.70 19.33 -16.03
N LYS A 635 7.45 20.33 -15.56
CA LYS A 635 8.87 20.54 -15.90
C LYS A 635 9.82 19.92 -14.88
N GLY A 636 9.30 19.29 -13.83
CA GLY A 636 10.07 18.75 -12.72
C GLY A 636 10.52 19.80 -11.70
N GLU A 637 9.92 21.00 -11.69
CA GLU A 637 10.29 22.06 -10.73
C GLU A 637 9.49 21.91 -9.42
N ASP A 638 10.19 21.90 -8.28
CA ASP A 638 9.58 21.85 -6.95
C ASP A 638 8.89 23.18 -6.59
N LEU A 639 7.65 23.08 -6.13
CA LEU A 639 6.76 24.18 -5.74
C LEU A 639 6.38 24.04 -4.26
N PRO A 640 7.22 24.51 -3.32
CA PRO A 640 6.97 24.34 -1.90
C PRO A 640 5.75 25.14 -1.43
N ASN A 641 4.96 24.58 -0.52
CA ASN A 641 3.78 25.20 0.08
C ASN A 641 2.84 25.84 -0.96
N SER A 642 2.51 25.10 -2.01
CA SER A 642 1.77 25.61 -3.17
C SER A 642 0.32 25.13 -3.21
N ILE A 643 0.00 24.06 -2.50
CA ILE A 643 -1.34 23.46 -2.40
C ILE A 643 -1.92 23.69 -1.00
N THR A 644 -3.21 24.03 -0.95
CA THR A 644 -4.00 24.10 0.30
C THR A 644 -4.57 22.71 0.59
N PRO A 645 -4.17 22.02 1.65
CA PRO A 645 -4.72 20.71 1.98
C PRO A 645 -6.17 20.81 2.47
N VAL A 646 -6.93 19.76 2.18
CA VAL A 646 -8.36 19.66 2.45
C VAL A 646 -8.66 18.34 3.16
N THR A 647 -9.43 18.40 4.25
CA THR A 647 -9.86 17.24 5.03
C THR A 647 -11.27 17.46 5.57
N ALA A 648 -12.14 16.44 5.50
CA ALA A 648 -13.56 16.48 5.89
C ALA A 648 -14.30 17.78 5.52
N GLU A 649 -14.01 18.32 4.34
CA GLU A 649 -14.45 19.67 3.92
C GLU A 649 -15.95 19.84 3.99
N GLN A 650 -16.71 18.87 3.45
CA GLN A 650 -18.16 18.94 3.41
C GLN A 650 -18.76 19.02 4.82
N ALA A 651 -18.28 18.21 5.76
CA ALA A 651 -18.76 18.21 7.14
C ALA A 651 -18.48 19.55 7.83
N PHE A 652 -17.23 20.01 7.80
CA PHE A 652 -16.83 21.24 8.47
C PHE A 652 -17.46 22.50 7.87
N THR A 653 -17.52 22.61 6.55
CA THR A 653 -18.13 23.76 5.87
C THR A 653 -19.65 23.80 6.05
N SER A 654 -20.32 22.63 6.07
CA SER A 654 -21.76 22.54 6.38
C SER A 654 -22.05 22.98 7.83
N PHE A 655 -21.24 22.52 8.80
CA PHE A 655 -21.36 22.95 10.19
C PHE A 655 -21.18 24.46 10.35
N LEU A 656 -20.15 25.02 9.70
CA LEU A 656 -19.91 26.46 9.66
C LEU A 656 -21.09 27.21 9.06
N GLY A 657 -21.65 26.74 7.94
CA GLY A 657 -22.80 27.34 7.27
C GLY A 657 -24.03 27.40 8.17
N ASN A 658 -24.39 26.27 8.79
CA ASN A 658 -25.54 26.18 9.69
C ASN A 658 -25.38 27.08 10.92
N ALA A 659 -24.21 27.05 11.58
CA ALA A 659 -23.94 27.90 12.73
C ALA A 659 -23.95 29.39 12.37
N THR A 660 -23.42 29.75 11.19
CA THR A 660 -23.41 31.14 10.69
C THR A 660 -24.83 31.65 10.40
N ALA A 661 -25.72 30.80 9.88
CA ALA A 661 -27.11 31.17 9.66
C ALA A 661 -27.80 31.55 10.98
N ILE A 662 -27.68 30.69 12.01
CA ILE A 662 -28.23 30.93 13.35
C ILE A 662 -27.68 32.24 13.97
N TYR A 663 -26.39 32.49 13.81
CA TYR A 663 -25.76 33.72 14.30
C TYR A 663 -26.28 34.98 13.59
N LYS A 664 -26.64 34.90 12.30
CA LYS A 664 -27.13 36.06 11.54
C LYS A 664 -28.61 36.38 11.79
N ASP A 665 -29.37 35.41 12.27
CA ASP A 665 -30.81 35.58 12.59
C ASP A 665 -31.05 36.24 13.97
N GLN A 666 -29.99 36.76 14.62
CA GLN A 666 -29.92 37.33 15.97
C GLN A 666 -30.44 38.77 16.15
#